data_AF-A0A7V7MKB6-F1
#
_entry.id   AF-A0A7V7MKB6-F1
#
_cell.length_a   1.000
_cell.length_b   1.000
_cell.length_c   1.000
_cell.angle_alpha   90.00
_cell.angle_beta   90.00
_cell.angle_gamma   90.00
#
_symmetry.space_group_name_H-M   'P 1'
#
loop_
_entity.id
_entity.type
_entity.pdbx_description
1 polymer ?
#
loop_
_entity_poly.entity_id
_entity_poly.type
_entity_poly.pdbx_seq_one_letter_code
_entity_poly.pdbx_strand_id
1 'polypeptide(L)'
;MDDSRSHRSEFGPAPVHDRGLGSFASFGFGRISFCDLGGIGYGAGFAYSTAKIAGGGALFRSFPGRGGRRFATGFIRPTPGSIDGGRLVLDSRNRAGHHRGDVVGGGPAPDGLARATIPFRRGSMRTLRILHLAAVMAMLLVLLVLRLAQMQIVQGESWQEEARRSRLHKRAIPFHRGRILDRQGRVLARDRRSYDLMFEYRSFRRGHVAGQLLEAYALLGQTPYGLDGCFQHAEKMAEGMLQWRPSQLRVLPSRSRRDLVFYLRRLFGMPSTDALLEWIESGSGRLADFHPAAQQHFTQRLKAAREAESRLRPWLAQAFWQGYGLENLTRPSFFAALEQERQGLERLIRLKALRMAAGRAMALTAYEVYLLLRKPEQESLSPNELLEAEQERQVFLTQLSRSWGLRDDQASRAELARRLLGRLPDLEQEGDGTETSDIIQRQILESGALLRQVEMVVPEHLAGVRRRLMLEVHRNRVIRLAKNIPFDLVDLLTQNPEAFPGLYTEENPIRDYPASVAPHLVGMVRSASSEDLREYLDLREAYQELRGILERTPQEEERFRRLRDQLFRMVLRPGETRGRSGVEISFEEVLRGQRGYLEVLEAGEENATPKELEFQAPRHGRDVQLGLDAELQRAAEMAIVQGYQHARRRAQLDPKLARLAVPEGLLQPRCGFALIDLQDGSLLVAATSPSFTVDDFRQRYDEIRQPGGPLRQRALGGHYLGPQAPYPGSTFKLVVAVEALSQDRTQWHRMRECLGYYQPKNGKRGLYCDRRAGHLDVAMEEAIMRSCNVYFYKLGEELGYEALYRRSQQLGFGEPTGLRLTQTVGEEGSWQFGGPNAGLERGANFLTEPQFARHSLSPLHLSIGQAYVQASPLQMARFFGWLGTGKLWRPRLVLAAGDTDFAADFQSPAYPDWMRDLLNQAMRGVVEHPFHGTAYDAQFPLAEFFVAGKTGTAQVGGNSEDPRFRVHGWFAAYWPHYEPRFSAAILCENSGLHGGDIASLVLYEFLKSPAMASYQGQLPPPPAPEEPSQ
;
A
#
# COMPACT_ATOMS: atom_id res chain seq x y z
N MET A 1 49.95 53.48 -7.10
CA MET A 1 50.17 54.13 -5.79
C MET A 1 49.78 53.11 -4.73
N ASP A 2 50.69 52.18 -4.47
CA ASP A 2 51.51 52.11 -3.24
C ASP A 2 50.80 52.44 -1.91
N ASP A 3 50.97 51.69 -0.81
CA ASP A 3 51.50 50.33 -0.59
C ASP A 3 51.11 49.88 0.85
N SER A 4 51.50 48.65 1.25
CA SER A 4 51.71 48.15 2.62
C SER A 4 50.53 47.49 3.38
N ARG A 5 50.59 46.14 3.43
CA ARG A 5 50.83 45.29 4.63
C ARG A 5 50.12 45.66 5.97
N SER A 6 49.55 44.74 6.77
CA SER A 6 49.59 43.26 6.75
C SER A 6 48.70 42.61 7.84
N HIS A 7 48.73 41.26 7.89
CA HIS A 7 48.33 40.33 8.98
C HIS A 7 46.93 39.65 8.99
N ARG A 8 46.95 38.45 9.60
CA ARG A 8 45.89 37.43 9.80
C ARG A 8 44.94 37.87 10.95
N SER A 9 43.82 37.22 11.28
CA SER A 9 43.43 35.80 11.11
C SER A 9 41.89 35.57 11.13
N GLU A 10 41.48 34.31 11.04
CA GLU A 10 40.10 33.82 11.16
C GLU A 10 39.47 34.09 12.55
N PHE A 11 38.14 34.21 12.61
CA PHE A 11 37.22 33.32 13.37
C PHE A 11 35.77 33.84 13.21
N GLY A 12 34.77 32.95 13.23
CA GLY A 12 33.34 33.30 13.16
C GLY A 12 32.63 33.18 14.52
N PRO A 13 31.37 33.66 14.65
CA PRO A 13 30.56 33.40 15.83
C PRO A 13 29.17 32.77 15.57
N ALA A 14 28.70 32.06 16.58
CA ALA A 14 27.29 31.78 16.88
C ALA A 14 27.13 31.90 18.42
N PRO A 15 25.97 31.60 19.02
CA PRO A 15 24.69 32.32 18.90
C PRO A 15 24.26 32.93 20.26
N VAL A 16 23.26 33.84 20.27
CA VAL A 16 22.64 34.37 21.51
C VAL A 16 21.10 34.46 21.34
N HIS A 17 20.37 34.43 22.46
CA HIS A 17 18.92 34.21 22.54
C HIS A 17 18.20 35.30 23.37
N ASP A 18 16.89 35.46 23.13
CA ASP A 18 15.84 35.88 24.09
C ASP A 18 15.50 37.39 24.35
N ARG A 19 14.21 37.63 24.68
CA ARG A 19 13.50 38.82 25.23
C ARG A 19 13.28 40.05 24.32
N GLY A 20 12.16 40.79 24.41
CA GLY A 20 10.90 40.59 25.17
C GLY A 20 10.07 41.87 25.38
N LEU A 21 8.75 41.74 25.66
CA LEU A 21 7.73 42.79 25.95
C LEU A 21 7.24 43.65 24.74
N GLY A 22 5.96 44.08 24.64
CA GLY A 22 4.78 43.74 25.46
C GLY A 22 3.44 44.43 25.04
N SER A 23 2.31 43.75 25.33
CA SER A 23 0.88 44.15 25.52
C SER A 23 0.26 45.43 24.89
N PHE A 24 -0.96 45.30 24.33
CA PHE A 24 -2.11 46.14 24.77
C PHE A 24 -3.53 45.62 24.35
N ALA A 25 -4.43 45.48 25.35
CA ALA A 25 -5.92 45.53 25.36
C ALA A 25 -6.81 44.64 24.45
N SER A 26 -8.07 44.44 24.91
CA SER A 26 -9.13 43.63 24.26
C SER A 26 -10.56 44.00 24.78
N PHE A 27 -11.59 43.72 23.98
CA PHE A 27 -13.05 43.74 24.31
C PHE A 27 -13.78 42.83 23.29
N GLY A 28 -14.87 42.10 23.58
CA GLY A 28 -15.57 41.83 24.84
C GLY A 28 -16.88 41.01 24.64
N PHE A 29 -17.41 40.40 25.72
CA PHE A 29 -18.65 39.57 25.82
C PHE A 29 -18.65 38.20 25.09
N GLY A 30 -19.27 37.11 25.59
CA GLY A 30 -19.88 36.78 26.91
C GLY A 30 -20.66 35.43 26.76
N ARG A 31 -20.51 34.35 27.54
CA ARG A 31 -20.46 34.04 29.00
C ARG A 31 -21.80 33.50 29.54
N ILE A 32 -21.81 32.22 29.96
CA ILE A 32 -22.61 31.50 31.00
C ILE A 32 -22.01 30.06 31.01
N SER A 33 -21.40 29.46 32.04
CA SER A 33 -21.67 29.30 33.50
C SER A 33 -22.54 28.08 33.85
N PHE A 34 -21.94 27.03 34.44
CA PHE A 34 -22.13 26.67 35.87
C PHE A 34 -21.07 25.63 36.33
N CYS A 35 -21.06 25.26 37.62
CA CYS A 35 -19.89 24.67 38.31
C CYS A 35 -20.18 23.44 39.21
N ASP A 36 -19.12 22.69 39.50
CA ASP A 36 -18.72 22.12 40.80
C ASP A 36 -19.41 20.91 41.51
N LEU A 37 -18.52 20.17 42.20
CA LEU A 37 -18.64 19.44 43.49
C LEU A 37 -19.24 18.00 43.60
N GLY A 38 -18.50 17.16 44.36
CA GLY A 38 -18.93 15.90 44.99
C GLY A 38 -18.47 14.60 44.27
N GLY A 39 -17.86 13.59 44.90
CA GLY A 39 -17.28 13.45 46.25
C GLY A 39 -17.76 12.22 47.04
N ILE A 40 -16.82 11.40 47.58
CA ILE A 40 -17.05 10.22 48.47
C ILE A 40 -17.66 9.00 47.73
N GLY A 41 -17.36 7.72 48.03
CA GLY A 41 -16.35 7.10 48.90
C GLY A 41 -16.69 5.64 49.29
N TYR A 42 -15.66 4.83 49.59
CA TYR A 42 -15.61 3.48 50.20
C TYR A 42 -16.91 2.68 50.52
N GLY A 43 -16.92 1.38 50.19
CA GLY A 43 -17.82 0.38 50.81
C GLY A 43 -17.62 -1.06 50.33
N ALA A 44 -17.48 -2.03 51.25
CA ALA A 44 -17.38 -3.47 50.96
C ALA A 44 -18.66 -4.23 51.38
N GLY A 45 -18.95 -5.41 50.80
CA GLY A 45 -20.14 -6.18 51.22
C GLY A 45 -20.37 -7.55 50.55
N PHE A 46 -20.15 -8.60 51.33
CA PHE A 46 -20.39 -10.04 51.10
C PHE A 46 -21.76 -10.52 50.53
N ALA A 47 -21.68 -11.68 49.84
CA ALA A 47 -22.52 -12.89 49.98
C ALA A 47 -23.87 -13.11 49.25
N TYR A 48 -23.95 -14.31 48.62
CA TYR A 48 -25.05 -15.28 48.53
C TYR A 48 -26.55 -14.86 48.46
N SER A 49 -27.23 -15.35 47.41
CA SER A 49 -28.56 -15.99 47.54
C SER A 49 -28.85 -16.96 46.39
N THR A 50 -29.79 -17.91 46.58
CA THR A 50 -30.12 -18.98 45.60
C THR A 50 -31.64 -19.24 45.47
N ALA A 51 -32.18 -19.01 44.26
CA ALA A 51 -33.47 -19.52 43.75
C ALA A 51 -33.44 -19.45 42.21
N LYS A 52 -33.87 -20.38 41.34
CA LYS A 52 -34.75 -21.58 41.39
C LYS A 52 -36.26 -21.32 41.19
N ILE A 53 -36.86 -22.07 40.24
CA ILE A 53 -38.30 -22.38 39.99
C ILE A 53 -39.04 -21.62 38.84
N ALA A 54 -39.09 -22.32 37.68
CA ALA A 54 -40.25 -22.65 36.81
C ALA A 54 -41.09 -21.63 35.99
N GLY A 55 -41.70 -22.16 34.91
CA GLY A 55 -42.73 -21.54 34.04
C GLY A 55 -42.24 -21.25 32.60
N GLY A 56 -42.98 -21.52 31.50
CA GLY A 56 -44.22 -22.31 31.33
C GLY A 56 -45.04 -21.89 30.08
N GLY A 57 -45.39 -22.84 29.19
CA GLY A 57 -46.21 -22.62 27.96
C GLY A 57 -45.39 -22.14 26.74
N ALA A 58 -45.50 -22.59 25.48
CA ALA A 58 -46.48 -23.35 24.67
C ALA A 58 -47.52 -22.52 23.89
N LEU A 59 -47.50 -22.59 22.53
CA LEU A 59 -48.65 -22.96 21.67
C LEU A 59 -48.35 -23.01 20.15
N PHE A 60 -49.26 -23.68 19.42
CA PHE A 60 -49.25 -24.03 17.98
C PHE A 60 -49.44 -22.86 16.98
N ARG A 61 -48.97 -23.06 15.73
CA ARG A 61 -49.81 -22.95 14.50
C ARG A 61 -49.16 -23.62 13.27
N SER A 62 -49.90 -23.76 12.15
CA SER A 62 -49.77 -24.92 11.25
C SER A 62 -50.24 -24.75 9.79
N PHE A 63 -49.42 -25.23 8.82
CA PHE A 63 -49.77 -25.61 7.42
C PHE A 63 -50.27 -24.49 6.45
N PRO A 64 -50.44 -24.69 5.11
CA PRO A 64 -50.22 -25.91 4.28
C PRO A 64 -49.43 -25.77 2.93
N GLY A 65 -48.94 -26.91 2.41
CA GLY A 65 -48.94 -27.23 0.96
C GLY A 65 -47.60 -27.18 0.17
N ARG A 66 -47.51 -27.66 -1.09
CA ARG A 66 -48.35 -28.66 -1.82
C ARG A 66 -47.71 -29.21 -3.14
N GLY A 67 -47.35 -30.50 -3.19
CA GLY A 67 -47.07 -31.28 -4.43
C GLY A 67 -45.62 -31.31 -4.94
N GLY A 68 -45.16 -32.31 -5.73
CA GLY A 68 -45.73 -33.65 -5.98
C GLY A 68 -45.52 -34.26 -7.39
N ARG A 69 -44.68 -35.31 -7.53
CA ARG A 69 -44.70 -36.33 -8.61
C ARG A 69 -43.84 -37.57 -8.24
N ARG A 70 -43.94 -38.67 -8.99
CA ARG A 70 -43.36 -40.01 -8.71
C ARG A 70 -42.25 -40.38 -9.70
N PHE A 71 -41.36 -41.34 -9.38
CA PHE A 71 -41.27 -42.66 -10.08
C PHE A 71 -40.16 -43.61 -9.55
N ALA A 72 -40.41 -44.92 -9.75
CA ALA A 72 -39.50 -46.06 -9.99
C ALA A 72 -38.37 -46.48 -9.01
N THR A 73 -38.47 -47.77 -8.65
CA THR A 73 -37.52 -48.70 -8.03
C THR A 73 -36.21 -48.95 -8.79
N GLY A 74 -35.14 -49.34 -8.08
CA GLY A 74 -33.97 -50.02 -8.67
C GLY A 74 -32.97 -50.59 -7.64
N PHE A 75 -32.71 -51.90 -7.68
CA PHE A 75 -31.73 -52.64 -6.86
C PHE A 75 -31.01 -53.63 -7.79
N ILE A 76 -29.69 -53.84 -7.66
CA ILE A 76 -28.97 -55.14 -7.79
C ILE A 76 -27.42 -54.99 -7.68
N ARG A 77 -26.76 -56.11 -7.40
CA ARG A 77 -25.31 -56.33 -7.15
C ARG A 77 -24.45 -56.35 -8.44
N PRO A 78 -23.14 -56.64 -8.30
CA PRO A 78 -22.47 -57.65 -9.14
C PRO A 78 -22.08 -58.95 -8.38
N THR A 79 -21.90 -60.02 -9.16
CA THR A 79 -21.31 -61.36 -8.89
C THR A 79 -20.08 -61.54 -9.86
N PRO A 80 -19.33 -62.66 -10.03
CA PRO A 80 -19.51 -64.10 -9.68
C PRO A 80 -18.23 -64.74 -9.02
N GLY A 81 -17.98 -66.07 -8.92
CA GLY A 81 -18.78 -67.28 -9.23
C GLY A 81 -18.08 -68.63 -8.90
N SER A 82 -18.90 -69.59 -8.41
CA SER A 82 -18.92 -71.06 -8.66
C SER A 82 -17.66 -71.90 -9.01
N ILE A 83 -17.49 -73.01 -8.24
CA ILE A 83 -17.12 -74.37 -8.72
C ILE A 83 -18.01 -75.40 -7.97
N ASP A 84 -18.28 -76.57 -8.58
CA ASP A 84 -19.10 -77.70 -8.09
C ASP A 84 -18.59 -78.39 -6.79
N GLY A 85 -19.33 -79.26 -6.09
CA GLY A 85 -20.73 -79.70 -6.25
C GLY A 85 -20.94 -81.24 -6.12
N GLY A 86 -21.94 -81.69 -5.34
CA GLY A 86 -22.48 -83.08 -5.43
C GLY A 86 -22.98 -83.78 -4.15
N ARG A 87 -24.26 -84.23 -4.19
CA ARG A 87 -24.90 -85.37 -3.44
C ARG A 87 -24.96 -85.29 -1.89
N LEU A 88 -25.92 -85.86 -1.14
CA LEU A 88 -27.25 -86.49 -1.32
C LEU A 88 -28.03 -86.19 0.02
N VAL A 89 -29.24 -85.62 0.04
CA VAL A 89 -30.59 -86.26 -0.02
C VAL A 89 -31.04 -87.06 1.24
N LEU A 90 -32.11 -86.54 1.87
CA LEU A 90 -33.14 -87.16 2.77
C LEU A 90 -32.78 -87.75 4.16
N ASP A 91 -33.09 -86.95 5.19
CA ASP A 91 -34.10 -87.13 6.27
C ASP A 91 -34.51 -88.52 6.85
N SER A 92 -35.03 -88.46 8.09
CA SER A 92 -35.90 -89.40 8.83
C SER A 92 -35.28 -90.43 9.80
N ARG A 93 -35.27 -90.03 11.09
CA ARG A 93 -35.54 -90.79 12.34
C ARG A 93 -35.36 -92.33 12.38
N ASN A 94 -34.64 -92.84 13.40
CA ASN A 94 -35.19 -93.47 14.65
C ASN A 94 -34.32 -94.63 15.26
N ARG A 95 -34.01 -94.53 16.57
CA ARG A 95 -33.74 -95.59 17.60
C ARG A 95 -32.73 -96.78 17.44
N ALA A 96 -31.97 -96.96 18.54
CA ALA A 96 -31.61 -98.22 19.27
C ALA A 96 -30.19 -98.84 19.14
N GLY A 97 -29.79 -99.59 20.19
CA GLY A 97 -28.44 -100.20 20.45
C GLY A 97 -27.57 -99.32 21.38
N HIS A 98 -27.05 -99.70 22.58
CA HIS A 98 -26.23 -100.86 23.03
C HIS A 98 -24.86 -100.94 22.32
N HIS A 99 -23.69 -101.17 22.95
CA HIS A 99 -23.21 -101.41 24.34
C HIS A 99 -21.67 -101.15 24.33
N ARG A 100 -20.83 -101.05 25.38
CA ARG A 100 -20.83 -101.08 26.88
C ARG A 100 -19.57 -100.25 27.34
N GLY A 101 -19.16 -100.08 28.60
CA GLY A 101 -19.61 -100.55 29.92
C GLY A 101 -18.80 -99.89 31.06
N ASP A 102 -18.94 -100.40 32.28
CA ASP A 102 -18.21 -100.13 33.55
C ASP A 102 -18.21 -98.68 34.12
N VAL A 103 -18.79 -98.31 35.30
CA VAL A 103 -19.10 -98.96 36.62
C VAL A 103 -17.89 -98.93 37.58
N VAL A 104 -17.94 -98.45 38.83
CA VAL A 104 -18.91 -97.60 39.61
C VAL A 104 -18.14 -96.95 40.79
N GLY A 105 -18.71 -95.92 41.45
CA GLY A 105 -18.15 -95.39 42.71
C GLY A 105 -18.55 -96.21 43.95
N GLY A 106 -17.60 -96.47 44.86
CA GLY A 106 -17.81 -97.18 46.13
C GLY A 106 -17.28 -96.39 47.34
N GLY A 107 -17.80 -96.70 48.54
CA GLY A 107 -17.51 -95.98 49.78
C GLY A 107 -16.35 -96.56 50.62
N PRO A 108 -16.49 -96.71 51.95
CA PRO A 108 -15.68 -95.87 52.84
C PRO A 108 -14.92 -96.58 53.98
N ALA A 109 -13.85 -95.91 54.45
CA ALA A 109 -13.25 -96.04 55.80
C ALA A 109 -12.61 -97.42 56.15
N PRO A 110 -11.93 -97.57 57.31
CA PRO A 110 -11.21 -96.60 58.16
C PRO A 110 -9.73 -97.02 58.43
N ASP A 111 -9.10 -96.34 59.40
CA ASP A 111 -7.94 -96.77 60.22
C ASP A 111 -6.54 -96.95 59.55
N GLY A 112 -5.43 -96.61 60.22
CA GLY A 112 -5.29 -96.01 61.55
C GLY A 112 -3.81 -95.75 61.93
N LEU A 113 -3.55 -95.43 63.21
CA LEU A 113 -2.22 -95.21 63.84
C LEU A 113 -1.44 -93.99 63.29
N ALA A 114 -1.47 -92.79 63.87
CA ALA A 114 -1.12 -92.36 65.24
C ALA A 114 0.39 -92.28 65.57
N ARG A 115 0.94 -91.05 65.53
CA ARG A 115 1.40 -90.32 66.73
C ARG A 115 1.68 -88.85 66.42
N ALA A 116 1.75 -88.01 67.46
CA ALA A 116 1.72 -86.56 67.34
C ALA A 116 3.05 -85.87 67.65
N THR A 117 3.34 -84.79 66.93
CA THR A 117 4.19 -83.67 67.39
C THR A 117 3.71 -82.36 66.75
N ILE A 118 3.75 -81.30 67.55
CA ILE A 118 3.42 -79.89 67.22
C ILE A 118 4.77 -79.29 66.73
N PRO A 119 4.88 -78.37 65.71
CA PRO A 119 4.24 -77.05 65.82
C PRO A 119 4.02 -76.14 64.57
N PHE A 120 3.48 -74.95 64.91
CA PHE A 120 3.71 -73.62 64.32
C PHE A 120 2.88 -73.12 63.12
N ARG A 121 2.06 -72.10 63.43
CA ARG A 121 1.26 -71.25 62.54
C ARG A 121 2.12 -70.12 61.95
N ARG A 122 2.13 -69.91 60.62
CA ARG A 122 2.75 -68.71 60.01
C ARG A 122 2.09 -68.25 58.69
N GLY A 123 1.53 -67.04 58.69
CA GLY A 123 1.67 -66.11 57.55
C GLY A 123 0.57 -66.03 56.47
N SER A 124 -0.68 -65.69 56.81
CA SER A 124 -1.73 -65.26 55.85
C SER A 124 -1.47 -63.92 55.12
N MET A 125 -0.24 -63.38 55.23
CA MET A 125 0.12 -62.01 54.84
C MET A 125 0.46 -61.81 53.35
N ARG A 126 0.62 -62.88 52.55
CA ARG A 126 0.98 -62.75 51.12
C ARG A 126 -0.24 -62.51 50.23
N THR A 127 -1.28 -63.32 50.36
CA THR A 127 -2.46 -63.29 49.47
C THR A 127 -3.21 -61.96 49.54
N LEU A 128 -3.41 -61.42 50.75
CA LEU A 128 -4.11 -60.14 50.93
C LEU A 128 -3.34 -58.95 50.32
N ARG A 129 -2.00 -59.00 50.31
CA ARG A 129 -1.14 -57.98 49.68
C ARG A 129 -1.17 -58.07 48.17
N ILE A 130 -1.18 -59.28 47.60
CA ILE A 130 -1.36 -59.50 46.16
C ILE A 130 -2.72 -58.96 45.71
N LEU A 131 -3.78 -59.17 46.50
CA LEU A 131 -5.13 -58.72 46.17
C LEU A 131 -5.28 -57.18 46.24
N HIS A 132 -4.62 -56.53 47.22
CA HIS A 132 -4.50 -55.06 47.23
C HIS A 132 -3.69 -54.52 46.04
N LEU A 133 -2.57 -55.17 45.69
CA LEU A 133 -1.76 -54.77 44.54
C LEU A 133 -2.55 -54.89 43.22
N ALA A 134 -3.33 -55.97 43.06
CA ALA A 134 -4.22 -56.16 41.93
C ALA A 134 -5.33 -55.09 41.87
N ALA A 135 -5.93 -54.73 43.01
CA ALA A 135 -6.92 -53.65 43.08
C ALA A 135 -6.34 -52.27 42.70
N VAL A 136 -5.13 -51.95 43.17
CA VAL A 136 -4.41 -50.71 42.81
C VAL A 136 -4.06 -50.69 41.32
N MET A 137 -3.60 -51.82 40.76
CA MET A 137 -3.33 -51.95 39.32
C MET A 137 -4.60 -51.81 38.46
N ALA A 138 -5.72 -52.39 38.89
CA ALA A 138 -7.00 -52.26 38.21
C ALA A 138 -7.51 -50.81 38.26
N MET A 139 -7.39 -50.13 39.40
CA MET A 139 -7.74 -48.72 39.56
C MET A 139 -6.88 -47.82 38.64
N LEU A 140 -5.56 -48.05 38.56
CA LEU A 140 -4.67 -47.37 37.63
C LEU A 140 -5.06 -47.60 36.17
N LEU A 141 -5.43 -48.83 35.80
CA LEU A 141 -5.88 -49.16 34.44
C LEU A 141 -7.18 -48.43 34.09
N VAL A 142 -8.16 -48.38 34.99
CA VAL A 142 -9.41 -47.63 34.79
C VAL A 142 -9.13 -46.13 34.64
N LEU A 143 -8.22 -45.57 35.44
CA LEU A 143 -7.84 -44.16 35.36
C LEU A 143 -7.14 -43.83 34.03
N LEU A 144 -6.29 -44.73 33.52
CA LEU A 144 -5.68 -44.63 32.18
C LEU A 144 -6.73 -44.72 31.06
N VAL A 145 -7.71 -45.63 31.15
CA VAL A 145 -8.80 -45.75 30.16
C VAL A 145 -9.69 -44.51 30.16
N LEU A 146 -10.04 -43.97 31.33
CA LEU A 146 -10.81 -42.72 31.44
C LEU A 146 -10.02 -41.53 30.86
N ARG A 147 -8.70 -41.46 31.10
CA ARG A 147 -7.84 -40.40 30.52
C ARG A 147 -7.70 -40.54 29.01
N LEU A 148 -7.64 -41.76 28.48
CA LEU A 148 -7.64 -42.04 27.05
C LEU A 148 -8.97 -41.60 26.40
N ALA A 149 -10.10 -41.95 27.00
CA ALA A 149 -11.43 -41.53 26.55
C ALA A 149 -11.61 -40.00 26.61
N GLN A 150 -11.07 -39.34 27.65
CA GLN A 150 -11.04 -37.88 27.74
C GLN A 150 -10.28 -37.26 26.55
N MET A 151 -9.11 -37.79 26.18
CA MET A 151 -8.33 -37.27 25.05
C MET A 151 -8.92 -37.62 23.67
N GLN A 152 -9.48 -38.83 23.51
CA GLN A 152 -9.94 -39.32 22.20
C GLN A 152 -11.41 -38.99 21.87
N ILE A 153 -12.28 -38.88 22.88
CA ILE A 153 -13.71 -38.65 22.69
C ILE A 153 -14.04 -37.21 23.08
N VAL A 154 -13.79 -36.82 24.34
CA VAL A 154 -14.19 -35.49 24.86
C VAL A 154 -13.37 -34.35 24.24
N GLN A 155 -12.07 -34.58 24.00
CA GLN A 155 -11.18 -33.64 23.31
C GLN A 155 -10.86 -34.07 21.86
N GLY A 156 -11.53 -35.10 21.35
CA GLY A 156 -11.21 -35.70 20.04
C GLY A 156 -11.30 -34.69 18.90
N GLU A 157 -12.36 -33.89 18.87
CA GLU A 157 -12.56 -32.86 17.85
C GLU A 157 -11.59 -31.69 18.00
N SER A 158 -11.28 -31.22 19.22
CA SER A 158 -10.34 -30.12 19.42
C SER A 158 -8.90 -30.51 19.06
N TRP A 159 -8.45 -31.74 19.40
CA TRP A 159 -7.15 -32.25 18.95
C TRP A 159 -7.11 -32.48 17.44
N GLN A 160 -8.20 -32.92 16.80
CA GLN A 160 -8.26 -33.02 15.32
C GLN A 160 -8.26 -31.65 14.65
N GLU A 161 -8.99 -30.68 15.19
CA GLU A 161 -9.07 -29.31 14.66
C GLU A 161 -7.76 -28.55 14.86
N GLU A 162 -7.07 -28.70 16.00
CA GLU A 162 -5.71 -28.16 16.19
C GLU A 162 -4.71 -28.87 15.25
N ALA A 163 -4.83 -30.18 15.05
CA ALA A 163 -4.03 -30.92 14.08
C ALA A 163 -4.28 -30.48 12.62
N ARG A 164 -5.53 -30.16 12.24
CA ARG A 164 -5.89 -29.58 10.94
C ARG A 164 -5.35 -28.16 10.80
N ARG A 165 -5.58 -27.28 11.78
CA ARG A 165 -5.03 -25.92 11.83
C ARG A 165 -3.50 -25.91 11.73
N SER A 166 -2.84 -26.95 12.23
CA SER A 166 -1.39 -27.15 12.05
C SER A 166 -0.96 -27.57 10.63
N ARG A 167 -1.86 -27.79 9.68
CA ARG A 167 -1.57 -28.23 8.29
C ARG A 167 -2.20 -27.34 7.21
N LEU A 168 -3.01 -26.35 7.60
CA LEU A 168 -3.62 -25.39 6.67
C LEU A 168 -2.62 -24.29 6.30
N HIS A 169 -2.50 -24.00 5.01
CA HIS A 169 -1.68 -22.91 4.46
C HIS A 169 -2.55 -22.07 3.52
N LYS A 170 -2.75 -20.78 3.83
CA LYS A 170 -3.38 -19.82 2.90
C LYS A 170 -2.29 -19.03 2.16
N ARG A 171 -2.06 -19.34 0.87
CA ARG A 171 -1.24 -18.51 -0.04
C ARG A 171 -2.12 -17.39 -0.60
N ALA A 172 -1.66 -16.15 -0.57
CA ALA A 172 -2.35 -15.05 -1.24
C ALA A 172 -2.13 -15.13 -2.76
N ILE A 173 -3.13 -14.77 -3.56
CA ILE A 173 -3.02 -14.66 -5.02
C ILE A 173 -3.07 -13.17 -5.36
N PRO A 174 -2.09 -12.64 -6.14
CA PRO A 174 -2.08 -11.24 -6.52
C PRO A 174 -3.31 -10.89 -7.35
N PHE A 175 -3.80 -9.67 -7.17
CA PHE A 175 -4.70 -9.01 -8.12
C PHE A 175 -3.89 -8.17 -9.10
N HIS A 176 -4.52 -7.73 -10.19
CA HIS A 176 -3.99 -6.66 -11.03
C HIS A 176 -4.85 -5.42 -10.82
N ARG A 177 -4.20 -4.27 -10.68
CA ARG A 177 -4.84 -2.97 -10.55
C ARG A 177 -5.32 -2.50 -11.94
N GLY A 178 -6.54 -1.98 -12.00
CA GLY A 178 -7.19 -1.54 -13.24
C GLY A 178 -6.33 -0.54 -14.03
N ARG A 179 -6.44 -0.55 -15.35
CA ARG A 179 -5.70 0.35 -16.25
C ARG A 179 -6.29 1.76 -16.18
N ILE A 180 -5.44 2.77 -16.24
CA ILE A 180 -5.87 4.13 -16.62
C ILE A 180 -5.65 4.26 -18.12
N LEU A 181 -6.72 4.53 -18.84
CA LEU A 181 -6.76 4.70 -20.29
C LEU A 181 -7.06 6.15 -20.65
N ASP A 182 -6.57 6.60 -21.80
CA ASP A 182 -6.95 7.90 -22.37
C ASP A 182 -8.24 7.79 -23.22
N ARG A 183 -8.69 8.91 -23.82
CA ARG A 183 -9.95 8.97 -24.60
C ARG A 183 -9.94 8.01 -25.79
N GLN A 184 -8.77 7.62 -26.30
CA GLN A 184 -8.56 6.71 -27.43
C GLN A 184 -8.23 5.28 -26.98
N GLY A 185 -8.27 4.99 -25.67
CA GLY A 185 -7.97 3.67 -25.11
C GLY A 185 -6.47 3.37 -24.96
N ARG A 186 -5.58 4.35 -25.15
CA ARG A 186 -4.13 4.19 -24.95
C ARG A 186 -3.83 4.11 -23.45
N VAL A 187 -2.89 3.25 -23.07
CA VAL A 187 -2.56 3.00 -21.67
C VAL A 187 -1.69 4.13 -21.09
N LEU A 188 -2.24 4.86 -20.13
CA LEU A 188 -1.53 5.86 -19.33
C LEU A 188 -0.89 5.23 -18.08
N ALA A 189 -1.60 4.30 -17.42
CA ALA A 189 -1.08 3.49 -16.34
C ALA A 189 -1.63 2.05 -16.41
N ARG A 190 -0.81 1.06 -16.07
CA ARG A 190 -1.18 -0.37 -16.00
C ARG A 190 -0.34 -1.07 -14.95
N ASP A 191 -0.73 -2.29 -14.61
CA ASP A 191 0.17 -3.21 -13.94
C ASP A 191 1.01 -3.97 -14.97
N ARG A 192 2.31 -4.05 -14.73
CA ARG A 192 3.20 -4.99 -15.42
C ARG A 192 3.49 -6.18 -14.52
N ARG A 193 3.69 -7.35 -15.13
CA ARG A 193 4.22 -8.51 -14.39
C ARG A 193 5.61 -8.20 -13.84
N SER A 194 5.86 -8.76 -12.67
CA SER A 194 7.08 -8.63 -11.90
C SER A 194 7.11 -9.82 -10.94
N TYR A 195 8.28 -10.40 -10.75
CA TYR A 195 8.47 -11.57 -9.91
C TYR A 195 9.44 -11.25 -8.78
N ASP A 196 9.06 -11.57 -7.56
CA ASP A 196 9.92 -11.42 -6.40
C ASP A 196 10.52 -12.79 -6.04
N LEU A 197 11.81 -12.80 -5.69
CA LEU A 197 12.50 -14.04 -5.30
C LEU A 197 12.18 -14.34 -3.84
N MET A 198 11.59 -15.51 -3.60
CA MET A 198 11.14 -15.95 -2.29
C MET A 198 11.93 -17.17 -1.81
N PHE A 199 12.17 -17.25 -0.51
CA PHE A 199 12.92 -18.33 0.13
C PHE A 199 12.17 -18.94 1.31
N GLU A 200 11.98 -20.26 1.29
CA GLU A 200 11.40 -21.05 2.38
C GLU A 200 12.47 -21.94 3.05
N TYR A 201 12.91 -21.56 4.25
CA TYR A 201 13.92 -22.31 5.01
C TYR A 201 13.53 -23.77 5.26
N ARG A 202 12.23 -24.08 5.41
CA ARG A 202 11.71 -25.45 5.63
C ARG A 202 12.00 -26.37 4.43
N SER A 203 11.86 -25.89 3.21
CA SER A 203 12.16 -26.67 2.00
C SER A 203 13.67 -26.71 1.74
N PHE A 204 14.38 -25.59 1.93
CA PHE A 204 15.85 -25.56 1.83
C PHE A 204 16.52 -26.55 2.78
N ARG A 205 16.23 -26.53 4.08
CA ARG A 205 16.86 -27.46 5.05
C ARG A 205 16.53 -28.93 4.79
N ARG A 206 15.43 -29.21 4.06
CA ARG A 206 14.98 -30.57 3.71
C ARG A 206 15.47 -31.07 2.35
N GLY A 207 15.87 -30.18 1.44
CA GLY A 207 16.39 -30.51 0.11
C GLY A 207 17.88 -30.24 -0.05
N HIS A 208 18.38 -29.09 0.38
CA HIS A 208 19.76 -28.66 0.13
C HIS A 208 20.78 -29.38 1.02
N VAL A 209 21.92 -29.77 0.43
CA VAL A 209 22.97 -30.54 1.12
C VAL A 209 23.49 -29.79 2.36
N ALA A 210 23.79 -28.50 2.24
CA ALA A 210 24.30 -27.69 3.36
C ALA A 210 23.32 -27.62 4.56
N GLY A 211 22.02 -27.47 4.27
CA GLY A 211 20.98 -27.43 5.31
C GLY A 211 20.74 -28.79 5.97
N GLN A 212 20.78 -29.88 5.18
CA GLN A 212 20.70 -31.24 5.70
C GLN A 212 21.89 -31.59 6.60
N LEU A 213 23.12 -31.20 6.20
CA LEU A 213 24.34 -31.37 7.01
C LEU A 213 24.27 -30.57 8.32
N LEU A 214 23.92 -29.28 8.25
CA LEU A 214 23.80 -28.40 9.43
C LEU A 214 22.80 -28.97 10.45
N GLU A 215 21.61 -29.35 10.02
CA GLU A 215 20.56 -29.85 10.91
C GLU A 215 20.91 -31.24 11.48
N ALA A 216 21.53 -32.14 10.68
CA ALA A 216 21.94 -33.46 11.14
C ALA A 216 23.03 -33.40 12.24
N TYR A 217 24.02 -32.51 12.08
CA TYR A 217 25.01 -32.25 13.13
C TYR A 217 24.40 -31.54 14.34
N ALA A 218 23.51 -30.55 14.12
CA ALA A 218 22.87 -29.80 15.20
C ALA A 218 22.01 -30.68 16.14
N LEU A 219 21.43 -31.77 15.63
CA LEU A 219 20.72 -32.77 16.45
C LEU A 219 21.65 -33.47 17.48
N LEU A 220 22.94 -33.62 17.17
CA LEU A 220 23.98 -34.13 18.08
C LEU A 220 24.61 -33.03 18.97
N GLY A 221 24.08 -31.80 18.92
CA GLY A 221 24.62 -30.65 19.64
C GLY A 221 25.93 -30.10 19.06
N GLN A 222 26.30 -30.53 17.85
CA GLN A 222 27.51 -30.10 17.15
C GLN A 222 27.12 -29.16 16.01
N THR A 223 27.76 -27.99 15.90
CA THR A 223 27.61 -27.10 14.74
C THR A 223 28.99 -26.54 14.40
N PRO A 224 29.86 -27.31 13.71
CA PRO A 224 31.24 -26.89 13.45
C PRO A 224 31.34 -25.70 12.49
N TYR A 225 30.30 -25.47 11.69
CA TYR A 225 30.20 -24.39 10.71
C TYR A 225 28.75 -23.87 10.63
N GLY A 226 28.56 -22.66 10.12
CA GLY A 226 27.26 -22.19 9.62
C GLY A 226 26.97 -22.71 8.21
N LEU A 227 25.85 -22.32 7.58
CA LEU A 227 25.43 -22.84 6.26
C LEU A 227 26.52 -22.82 5.17
N ASP A 228 27.28 -21.72 5.05
CA ASP A 228 28.32 -21.58 4.01
C ASP A 228 29.47 -22.58 4.24
N GLY A 229 30.03 -22.64 5.45
CA GLY A 229 31.07 -23.61 5.80
C GLY A 229 30.57 -25.07 5.76
N CYS A 230 29.29 -25.33 6.03
CA CYS A 230 28.67 -26.65 5.81
C CYS A 230 28.61 -27.04 4.33
N PHE A 231 28.59 -26.08 3.40
CA PHE A 231 28.68 -26.35 1.96
C PHE A 231 30.14 -26.49 1.49
N GLN A 232 31.03 -25.60 1.96
CA GLN A 232 32.45 -25.61 1.61
C GLN A 232 33.17 -26.87 2.12
N HIS A 233 32.85 -27.34 3.32
CA HIS A 233 33.45 -28.54 3.93
C HIS A 233 32.56 -29.79 3.82
N ALA A 234 31.59 -29.79 2.90
CA ALA A 234 30.55 -30.82 2.79
C ALA A 234 31.10 -32.26 2.66
N GLU A 235 32.15 -32.48 1.86
CA GLU A 235 32.80 -33.81 1.76
C GLU A 235 33.38 -34.29 3.09
N LYS A 236 34.20 -33.46 3.75
CA LYS A 236 34.82 -33.79 5.05
C LYS A 236 33.78 -34.02 6.16
N MET A 237 32.66 -33.28 6.13
CA MET A 237 31.54 -33.52 7.03
C MET A 237 30.87 -34.87 6.75
N ALA A 238 30.57 -35.18 5.49
CA ALA A 238 29.96 -36.44 5.10
C ALA A 238 30.84 -37.66 5.44
N GLU A 239 32.14 -37.59 5.15
CA GLU A 239 33.13 -38.61 5.56
C GLU A 239 33.10 -38.85 7.07
N GLY A 240 33.01 -37.78 7.87
CA GLY A 240 32.89 -37.82 9.33
C GLY A 240 31.58 -38.47 9.81
N MET A 241 30.44 -38.15 9.17
CA MET A 241 29.15 -38.78 9.44
C MET A 241 29.19 -40.28 9.14
N LEU A 242 29.88 -40.69 8.07
CA LEU A 242 30.02 -42.10 7.70
C LEU A 242 30.88 -42.91 8.68
N GLN A 243 31.66 -42.25 9.56
CA GLN A 243 32.36 -42.92 10.67
C GLN A 243 31.48 -43.12 11.92
N TRP A 244 30.28 -42.53 11.97
CA TRP A 244 29.40 -42.63 13.15
C TRP A 244 28.99 -44.07 13.44
N ARG A 245 28.88 -44.38 14.74
CA ARG A 245 28.48 -45.70 15.26
C ARG A 245 27.13 -45.64 15.97
N PRO A 246 26.35 -46.74 16.01
CA PRO A 246 25.05 -46.80 16.67
C PRO A 246 25.04 -46.32 18.13
N SER A 247 26.12 -46.57 18.88
CA SER A 247 26.28 -46.13 20.28
C SER A 247 26.33 -44.60 20.44
N GLN A 248 26.84 -43.86 19.45
CA GLN A 248 26.86 -42.39 19.47
C GLN A 248 25.46 -41.81 19.21
N LEU A 249 24.66 -42.50 18.38
CA LEU A 249 23.33 -42.05 17.97
C LEU A 249 22.23 -42.49 18.95
N ARG A 250 22.45 -43.57 19.72
CA ARG A 250 21.52 -44.06 20.77
C ARG A 250 21.29 -43.08 21.92
N VAL A 251 22.20 -42.13 22.14
CA VAL A 251 22.08 -41.06 23.15
C VAL A 251 20.97 -40.06 22.80
N LEU A 252 20.57 -39.99 21.52
CA LEU A 252 19.53 -39.06 21.06
C LEU A 252 18.12 -39.52 21.47
N PRO A 253 17.23 -38.59 21.90
CA PRO A 253 15.81 -38.89 22.11
C PRO A 253 15.14 -39.48 20.87
N SER A 254 14.18 -40.39 21.06
CA SER A 254 13.53 -41.18 19.99
C SER A 254 12.72 -40.37 18.95
N ARG A 255 12.60 -39.04 19.11
CA ARG A 255 12.16 -38.11 18.05
C ARG A 255 13.34 -37.57 17.25
N SER A 256 14.38 -37.06 17.91
CA SER A 256 15.63 -36.62 17.30
C SER A 256 16.29 -37.72 16.46
N ARG A 257 16.16 -39.00 16.85
CA ARG A 257 16.63 -40.14 16.04
C ARG A 257 15.88 -40.27 14.71
N ARG A 258 14.56 -40.02 14.67
CA ARG A 258 13.79 -40.03 13.40
C ARG A 258 14.11 -38.82 12.53
N ASP A 259 14.19 -37.64 13.15
CA ASP A 259 14.57 -36.40 12.46
C ASP A 259 15.99 -36.55 11.86
N LEU A 260 16.93 -37.23 12.54
CA LEU A 260 18.26 -37.56 12.00
C LEU A 260 18.20 -38.59 10.86
N VAL A 261 17.45 -39.68 11.02
CA VAL A 261 17.29 -40.72 9.97
C VAL A 261 16.71 -40.14 8.68
N PHE A 262 15.79 -39.17 8.76
CA PHE A 262 15.31 -38.43 7.59
C PHE A 262 16.45 -37.71 6.84
N TYR A 263 17.35 -37.03 7.55
CA TYR A 263 18.51 -36.37 6.93
C TYR A 263 19.51 -37.39 6.36
N LEU A 264 19.81 -38.48 7.08
CA LEU A 264 20.71 -39.53 6.62
C LEU A 264 20.20 -40.21 5.33
N ARG A 265 18.91 -40.54 5.26
CA ARG A 265 18.28 -41.09 4.04
C ARG A 265 18.48 -40.18 2.83
N ARG A 266 18.27 -38.86 2.98
CA ARG A 266 18.41 -37.91 1.87
C ARG A 266 19.85 -37.61 1.50
N LEU A 267 20.76 -37.49 2.47
CA LEU A 267 22.19 -37.26 2.20
C LEU A 267 22.82 -38.46 1.46
N PHE A 268 22.56 -39.67 1.96
CA PHE A 268 23.35 -40.86 1.62
C PHE A 268 22.59 -41.95 0.84
N GLY A 269 21.31 -41.76 0.49
CA GLY A 269 20.54 -42.75 -0.30
C GLY A 269 20.16 -44.01 0.49
N MET A 270 20.20 -43.91 1.83
CA MET A 270 20.07 -45.03 2.76
C MET A 270 18.71 -45.77 2.64
N PRO A 271 18.65 -47.05 3.08
CA PRO A 271 17.41 -47.85 3.13
C PRO A 271 16.29 -47.24 4.01
N SER A 272 15.20 -47.99 4.17
CA SER A 272 13.99 -47.55 4.88
C SER A 272 14.27 -46.98 6.27
N THR A 273 13.39 -46.08 6.71
CA THR A 273 13.44 -45.43 8.03
C THR A 273 13.61 -46.45 9.15
N ASP A 274 12.92 -47.59 9.06
CA ASP A 274 12.94 -48.64 10.09
C ASP A 274 14.27 -49.39 10.14
N ALA A 275 14.86 -49.75 9.00
CA ALA A 275 16.18 -50.41 8.93
C ALA A 275 17.29 -49.52 9.52
N LEU A 276 17.21 -48.19 9.30
CA LEU A 276 18.14 -47.23 9.88
C LEU A 276 17.93 -47.04 11.39
N LEU A 277 16.69 -47.09 11.88
CA LEU A 277 16.37 -47.05 13.32
C LEU A 277 16.82 -48.33 14.04
N GLU A 278 16.59 -49.49 13.42
CA GLU A 278 17.05 -50.80 13.90
C GLU A 278 18.57 -50.83 14.01
N TRP A 279 19.29 -50.41 12.97
CA TRP A 279 20.76 -50.29 13.02
C TRP A 279 21.24 -49.36 14.14
N ILE A 280 20.54 -48.26 14.43
CA ILE A 280 20.87 -47.39 15.57
C ILE A 280 20.65 -48.11 16.92
N GLU A 281 19.58 -48.89 17.08
CA GLU A 281 19.26 -49.53 18.37
C GLU A 281 20.04 -50.83 18.64
N SER A 282 20.15 -51.73 17.66
CA SER A 282 20.77 -53.06 17.81
C SER A 282 22.10 -53.24 17.07
N GLY A 283 22.36 -52.41 16.05
CA GLY A 283 23.48 -52.59 15.12
C GLY A 283 24.89 -52.34 15.69
N SER A 284 25.87 -52.74 14.89
CA SER A 284 27.31 -52.57 15.10
C SER A 284 28.00 -52.05 13.82
N GLY A 285 29.28 -51.71 13.90
CA GLY A 285 30.04 -51.11 12.79
C GLY A 285 29.91 -49.58 12.69
N ARG A 286 30.37 -49.04 11.55
CA ARG A 286 30.23 -47.64 11.13
C ARG A 286 29.07 -47.49 10.15
N LEU A 287 28.57 -46.27 9.97
CA LEU A 287 27.52 -45.98 8.99
C LEU A 287 27.95 -46.27 7.54
N ALA A 288 29.25 -46.14 7.22
CA ALA A 288 29.84 -46.60 5.95
C ALA A 288 29.65 -48.11 5.71
N ASP A 289 29.89 -48.91 6.75
CA ASP A 289 29.85 -50.37 6.68
C ASP A 289 28.41 -50.88 6.45
N PHE A 290 27.42 -50.15 7.01
CA PHE A 290 25.99 -50.42 6.85
C PHE A 290 25.46 -50.11 5.44
N HIS A 291 26.00 -49.11 4.75
CA HIS A 291 25.58 -48.75 3.40
C HIS A 291 26.76 -48.28 2.52
N PRO A 292 27.50 -49.19 1.88
CA PRO A 292 28.71 -48.85 1.11
C PRO A 292 28.51 -47.86 -0.05
N ALA A 293 27.30 -47.78 -0.63
CA ALA A 293 26.97 -46.84 -1.70
C ALA A 293 26.82 -45.37 -1.22
N ALA A 294 26.81 -45.13 0.09
CA ALA A 294 26.53 -43.83 0.71
C ALA A 294 27.41 -42.69 0.19
N GLN A 295 28.72 -42.92 0.10
CA GLN A 295 29.68 -41.90 -0.35
C GLN A 295 29.42 -41.50 -1.80
N GLN A 296 29.17 -42.47 -2.68
CA GLN A 296 28.89 -42.21 -4.10
C GLN A 296 27.61 -41.38 -4.29
N HIS A 297 26.52 -41.74 -3.58
CA HIS A 297 25.27 -41.00 -3.60
C HIS A 297 25.45 -39.55 -3.09
N PHE A 298 26.18 -39.37 -1.99
CA PHE A 298 26.47 -38.05 -1.44
C PHE A 298 27.28 -37.20 -2.43
N THR A 299 28.36 -37.74 -3.02
CA THR A 299 29.17 -37.02 -4.01
C THR A 299 28.36 -36.60 -5.24
N GLN A 300 27.44 -37.45 -5.73
CA GLN A 300 26.53 -37.10 -6.82
C GLN A 300 25.61 -35.93 -6.43
N ARG A 301 25.00 -35.96 -5.24
CA ARG A 301 24.12 -34.88 -4.76
C ARG A 301 24.87 -33.57 -4.50
N LEU A 302 26.09 -33.62 -3.96
CA LEU A 302 26.93 -32.44 -3.76
C LEU A 302 27.39 -31.83 -5.08
N LYS A 303 27.74 -32.66 -6.08
CA LYS A 303 28.04 -32.20 -7.44
C LYS A 303 26.84 -31.45 -8.04
N ALA A 304 25.64 -32.04 -7.99
CA ALA A 304 24.43 -31.39 -8.50
C ALA A 304 24.11 -30.07 -7.78
N ALA A 305 24.32 -29.98 -6.46
CA ALA A 305 24.14 -28.73 -5.71
C ALA A 305 25.17 -27.65 -6.10
N ARG A 306 26.44 -28.02 -6.32
CA ARG A 306 27.48 -27.10 -6.80
C ARG A 306 27.20 -26.61 -8.24
N GLU A 307 26.63 -27.47 -9.09
CA GLU A 307 26.19 -27.11 -10.45
C GLU A 307 24.92 -26.23 -10.47
N ALA A 308 24.04 -26.35 -9.48
CA ALA A 308 22.91 -25.45 -9.30
C ALA A 308 23.39 -24.05 -8.82
N GLU A 309 24.26 -23.99 -7.81
CA GLU A 309 24.78 -22.72 -7.30
C GLU A 309 25.59 -21.95 -8.37
N SER A 310 26.39 -22.65 -9.19
CA SER A 310 27.17 -22.00 -10.25
C SER A 310 26.30 -21.39 -11.37
N ARG A 311 25.09 -21.91 -11.60
CA ARG A 311 24.08 -21.30 -12.49
C ARG A 311 23.37 -20.10 -11.84
N LEU A 312 23.21 -20.10 -10.51
CA LEU A 312 22.57 -19.02 -9.75
C LEU A 312 23.49 -17.80 -9.57
N ARG A 313 24.80 -18.05 -9.37
CA ARG A 313 25.80 -17.04 -8.99
C ARG A 313 25.90 -15.83 -9.95
N PRO A 314 25.86 -15.98 -11.30
CA PRO A 314 25.87 -14.83 -12.22
C PRO A 314 24.69 -13.89 -12.01
N TRP A 315 23.49 -14.43 -11.80
CA TRP A 315 22.28 -13.64 -11.59
C TRP A 315 22.31 -12.85 -10.29
N LEU A 316 22.77 -13.47 -9.20
CA LEU A 316 22.96 -12.78 -7.92
C LEU A 316 23.97 -11.63 -8.04
N ALA A 317 25.06 -11.82 -8.80
CA ALA A 317 26.06 -10.79 -9.03
C ALA A 317 25.57 -9.65 -9.96
N GLN A 318 24.79 -9.96 -11.00
CA GLN A 318 24.26 -8.96 -11.94
C GLN A 318 23.18 -8.09 -11.27
N ALA A 319 22.30 -8.70 -10.48
CA ALA A 319 21.13 -8.04 -9.93
C ALA A 319 21.44 -7.08 -8.75
N PHE A 320 22.66 -7.12 -8.22
CA PHE A 320 23.25 -6.07 -7.39
C PHE A 320 23.39 -4.74 -8.15
N TRP A 321 24.02 -4.76 -9.33
CA TRP A 321 24.31 -3.57 -10.15
C TRP A 321 23.08 -2.88 -10.74
N GLN A 322 21.90 -3.52 -10.66
CA GLN A 322 20.63 -3.00 -11.18
C GLN A 322 19.63 -2.63 -10.07
N GLY A 323 20.04 -2.63 -8.80
CA GLY A 323 19.24 -2.08 -7.70
C GLY A 323 17.97 -2.87 -7.33
N TYR A 324 17.94 -4.19 -7.56
CA TYR A 324 16.78 -5.05 -7.24
C TYR A 324 16.58 -5.33 -5.73
N GLY A 325 17.16 -4.51 -4.86
CA GLY A 325 17.18 -4.69 -3.39
C GLY A 325 18.06 -5.85 -2.94
N LEU A 326 19.11 -6.18 -3.72
CA LEU A 326 19.96 -7.36 -3.55
C LEU A 326 21.32 -7.06 -2.89
N GLU A 327 21.55 -5.82 -2.43
CA GLU A 327 22.77 -5.40 -1.75
C GLU A 327 23.18 -6.34 -0.59
N ASN A 328 22.19 -6.83 0.16
CA ASN A 328 22.36 -7.77 1.27
C ASN A 328 22.76 -9.21 0.88
N LEU A 329 22.71 -9.59 -0.41
CA LEU A 329 23.18 -10.91 -0.89
C LEU A 329 24.57 -10.87 -1.55
N THR A 330 25.16 -9.69 -1.69
CA THR A 330 26.50 -9.49 -2.27
C THR A 330 27.62 -9.39 -1.24
N ARG A 331 27.30 -9.16 0.04
CA ARG A 331 28.26 -9.18 1.15
C ARG A 331 27.57 -9.72 2.41
N PRO A 332 27.92 -10.91 2.95
CA PRO A 332 28.80 -11.94 2.39
C PRO A 332 28.04 -12.80 1.35
N SER A 333 28.36 -14.09 1.22
CA SER A 333 27.71 -15.02 0.28
C SER A 333 26.19 -15.17 0.51
N PHE A 334 25.48 -15.69 -0.51
CA PHE A 334 24.07 -16.12 -0.41
C PHE A 334 23.81 -16.96 0.85
N PHE A 335 24.70 -17.91 1.16
CA PHE A 335 24.56 -18.74 2.37
C PHE A 335 24.78 -17.98 3.67
N ALA A 336 25.59 -16.92 3.69
CA ALA A 336 25.82 -16.09 4.88
C ALA A 336 24.61 -15.20 5.19
N ALA A 337 23.98 -14.59 4.19
CA ALA A 337 22.74 -13.82 4.39
C ALA A 337 21.58 -14.72 4.89
N LEU A 338 21.48 -15.94 4.33
CA LEU A 338 20.53 -16.96 4.83
C LEU A 338 20.88 -17.42 6.26
N GLU A 339 22.17 -17.55 6.60
CA GLU A 339 22.62 -17.89 7.95
C GLU A 339 22.29 -16.78 8.96
N GLN A 340 22.43 -15.50 8.59
CA GLN A 340 22.06 -14.36 9.44
C GLN A 340 20.55 -14.34 9.74
N GLU A 341 19.70 -14.52 8.71
CA GLU A 341 18.25 -14.66 8.89
C GLU A 341 17.89 -15.91 9.73
N ARG A 342 18.56 -17.04 9.50
CA ARG A 342 18.40 -18.30 10.27
C ARG A 342 18.77 -18.10 11.75
N GLN A 343 19.87 -17.41 12.03
CA GLN A 343 20.31 -17.09 13.39
C GLN A 343 19.36 -16.11 14.08
N GLY A 344 18.95 -15.02 13.42
CA GLY A 344 17.94 -14.09 13.95
C GLY A 344 16.62 -14.79 14.29
N LEU A 345 16.18 -15.71 13.43
CA LEU A 345 15.04 -16.59 13.67
C LEU A 345 15.22 -17.52 14.88
N GLU A 346 16.37 -18.20 14.96
CA GLU A 346 16.67 -19.12 16.06
C GLU A 346 16.77 -18.38 17.40
N ARG A 347 17.40 -17.19 17.41
CA ARG A 347 17.43 -16.27 18.56
C ARG A 347 16.02 -15.93 19.02
N LEU A 348 15.13 -15.54 18.10
CA LEU A 348 13.72 -15.23 18.40
C LEU A 348 12.96 -16.45 18.96
N ILE A 349 13.19 -17.66 18.44
CA ILE A 349 12.62 -18.90 18.98
C ILE A 349 13.12 -19.15 20.41
N ARG A 350 14.43 -19.04 20.65
CA ARG A 350 15.04 -19.32 21.97
C ARG A 350 14.54 -18.30 23.01
N LEU A 351 14.45 -17.01 22.66
CA LEU A 351 13.89 -15.97 23.53
C LEU A 351 12.38 -16.16 23.80
N LYS A 352 11.57 -16.43 22.78
CA LYS A 352 10.12 -16.70 22.97
C LYS A 352 9.90 -17.98 23.79
N ALA A 353 10.75 -19.01 23.64
CA ALA A 353 10.70 -20.22 24.45
C ALA A 353 10.99 -19.94 25.93
N LEU A 354 12.01 -19.13 26.23
CA LEU A 354 12.34 -18.71 27.60
C LEU A 354 11.18 -17.91 28.24
N ARG A 355 10.60 -16.93 27.53
CA ARG A 355 9.43 -16.17 28.04
C ARG A 355 8.21 -17.06 28.26
N MET A 356 7.93 -18.01 27.37
CA MET A 356 6.81 -18.95 27.53
C MET A 356 7.04 -19.95 28.67
N ALA A 357 8.27 -20.39 28.90
CA ALA A 357 8.62 -21.22 30.06
C ALA A 357 8.53 -20.42 31.38
N ALA A 358 8.95 -19.15 31.38
CA ALA A 358 8.87 -18.28 32.54
C ALA A 358 7.41 -17.94 32.88
N GLY A 359 6.60 -17.66 31.87
CA GLY A 359 5.16 -17.49 32.02
C GLY A 359 4.51 -18.73 32.63
N ARG A 360 4.76 -19.93 32.06
CA ARG A 360 4.27 -21.20 32.63
C ARG A 360 4.68 -21.41 34.09
N ALA A 361 5.93 -21.14 34.42
CA ALA A 361 6.45 -21.29 35.78
C ALA A 361 5.76 -20.36 36.80
N MET A 362 5.36 -19.16 36.37
CA MET A 362 4.81 -18.09 37.22
C MET A 362 3.30 -17.86 37.01
N ALA A 363 2.61 -18.75 36.28
CA ALA A 363 1.20 -18.63 35.88
C ALA A 363 0.81 -17.37 35.07
N LEU A 364 1.75 -16.86 34.26
CA LEU A 364 1.60 -15.67 33.40
C LEU A 364 1.70 -16.01 31.91
N THR A 365 1.25 -15.11 31.03
CA THR A 365 1.58 -15.17 29.60
C THR A 365 3.01 -14.68 29.32
N ALA A 366 3.54 -15.05 28.15
CA ALA A 366 4.84 -14.56 27.68
C ALA A 366 4.86 -13.04 27.35
N TYR A 367 3.70 -12.38 27.31
CA TYR A 367 3.57 -10.94 27.09
C TYR A 367 3.54 -10.17 28.43
N GLU A 368 2.80 -10.65 29.43
CA GLU A 368 2.85 -10.09 30.79
C GLU A 368 4.26 -10.19 31.39
N VAL A 369 4.95 -11.31 31.19
CA VAL A 369 6.38 -11.46 31.54
C VAL A 369 7.25 -10.41 30.84
N TYR A 370 6.97 -10.06 29.58
CA TYR A 370 7.71 -9.02 28.87
C TYR A 370 7.40 -7.61 29.41
N LEU A 371 6.13 -7.31 29.71
CA LEU A 371 5.72 -6.04 30.30
C LEU A 371 6.32 -5.84 31.70
N LEU A 372 6.19 -6.82 32.61
CA LEU A 372 6.74 -6.77 33.97
C LEU A 372 8.26 -6.50 33.99
N LEU A 373 9.00 -7.09 33.06
CA LEU A 373 10.44 -6.87 32.95
C LEU A 373 10.79 -5.50 32.36
N ARG A 374 9.93 -4.92 31.50
CA ARG A 374 10.15 -3.65 30.80
C ARG A 374 9.58 -2.43 31.54
N LYS A 375 8.63 -2.58 32.48
CA LYS A 375 8.07 -1.45 33.26
C LYS A 375 9.14 -0.45 33.75
N PRO A 376 10.28 -0.86 34.36
CA PRO A 376 11.29 0.09 34.86
C PRO A 376 12.11 0.80 33.77
N GLU A 377 11.91 0.48 32.49
CA GLU A 377 12.59 1.09 31.33
C GLU A 377 11.69 2.11 30.59
N GLN A 378 10.59 2.56 31.19
CA GLN A 378 9.65 3.52 30.60
C GLN A 378 9.92 4.96 31.06
N GLU A 379 10.20 5.85 30.10
CA GLU A 379 10.55 7.27 30.33
C GLU A 379 9.41 8.13 30.92
N SER A 380 8.18 7.61 30.98
CA SER A 380 6.98 8.33 31.42
C SER A 380 6.57 8.08 32.88
N LEU A 381 7.36 7.34 33.66
CA LEU A 381 7.04 6.97 35.05
C LEU A 381 7.63 7.96 36.06
N SER A 382 6.90 8.23 37.15
CA SER A 382 7.42 9.00 38.28
C SER A 382 8.43 8.21 39.12
N PRO A 383 9.25 8.87 39.98
CA PRO A 383 10.24 8.19 40.81
C PRO A 383 9.69 7.09 41.74
N ASN A 384 8.44 7.21 42.18
CA ASN A 384 7.78 6.20 43.01
C ASN A 384 7.35 4.99 42.17
N GLU A 385 6.73 5.22 41.00
CA GLU A 385 6.31 4.16 40.08
C GLU A 385 7.50 3.37 39.53
N LEU A 386 8.65 4.04 39.30
CA LEU A 386 9.92 3.38 38.96
C LEU A 386 10.43 2.47 40.09
N LEU A 387 10.31 2.91 41.35
CA LEU A 387 10.70 2.11 42.51
C LEU A 387 9.78 0.89 42.71
N GLU A 388 8.47 1.07 42.56
CA GLU A 388 7.48 -0.02 42.64
C GLU A 388 7.66 -1.02 41.49
N ALA A 389 7.84 -0.55 40.25
CA ALA A 389 8.11 -1.39 39.10
C ALA A 389 9.41 -2.20 39.25
N GLU A 390 10.47 -1.61 39.83
CA GLU A 390 11.70 -2.36 40.10
C GLU A 390 11.51 -3.40 41.21
N GLN A 391 10.71 -3.10 42.25
CA GLN A 391 10.36 -4.08 43.28
C GLN A 391 9.57 -5.26 42.71
N GLU A 392 8.53 -5.01 41.90
CA GLU A 392 7.81 -6.07 41.17
C GLU A 392 8.77 -6.93 40.34
N ARG A 393 9.66 -6.28 39.58
CA ARG A 393 10.64 -6.96 38.72
C ARG A 393 11.58 -7.86 39.52
N GLN A 394 12.10 -7.38 40.65
CA GLN A 394 13.00 -8.17 41.51
C GLN A 394 12.28 -9.33 42.23
N VAL A 395 11.02 -9.15 42.64
CA VAL A 395 10.19 -10.23 43.22
C VAL A 395 9.96 -11.33 42.18
N PHE A 396 9.54 -10.97 40.97
CA PHE A 396 9.35 -11.90 39.85
C PHE A 396 10.64 -12.68 39.53
N LEU A 397 11.78 -12.00 39.39
CA LEU A 397 13.07 -12.62 39.11
C LEU A 397 13.53 -13.58 40.23
N THR A 398 13.26 -13.24 41.49
CA THR A 398 13.55 -14.10 42.65
C THR A 398 12.74 -15.39 42.62
N GLN A 399 11.43 -15.31 42.39
CA GLN A 399 10.54 -16.47 42.30
C GLN A 399 10.90 -17.37 41.12
N LEU A 400 11.15 -16.78 39.95
CA LEU A 400 11.54 -17.50 38.74
C LEU A 400 12.90 -18.21 38.88
N SER A 401 13.89 -17.54 39.47
CA SER A 401 15.23 -18.12 39.71
C SER A 401 15.14 -19.37 40.57
N ARG A 402 14.31 -19.35 41.62
CA ARG A 402 14.04 -20.51 42.50
C ARG A 402 13.30 -21.63 41.76
N SER A 403 12.27 -21.29 40.98
CA SER A 403 11.52 -22.27 40.17
C SER A 403 12.42 -23.01 39.16
N TRP A 404 13.43 -22.33 38.61
CA TRP A 404 14.35 -22.90 37.62
C TRP A 404 15.65 -23.48 38.21
N GLY A 405 15.80 -23.50 39.54
CA GLY A 405 17.00 -24.03 40.20
C GLY A 405 18.29 -23.21 39.94
N LEU A 406 18.14 -21.91 39.63
CA LEU A 406 19.25 -21.00 39.36
C LEU A 406 19.82 -20.39 40.64
N ARG A 407 21.01 -19.76 40.53
CA ARG A 407 21.56 -18.96 41.63
C ARG A 407 20.70 -17.72 41.86
N ASP A 408 20.31 -17.52 43.11
CA ASP A 408 19.37 -16.47 43.54
C ASP A 408 20.09 -15.22 44.07
N ASP A 409 21.08 -14.74 43.32
CA ASP A 409 21.88 -13.54 43.63
C ASP A 409 21.59 -12.37 42.66
N GLN A 410 21.98 -11.14 43.05
CA GLN A 410 21.65 -9.93 42.29
C GLN A 410 22.24 -9.91 40.86
N ALA A 411 23.44 -10.45 40.65
CA ALA A 411 24.06 -10.51 39.33
C ALA A 411 23.37 -11.57 38.45
N SER A 412 23.08 -12.75 39.02
CA SER A 412 22.31 -13.81 38.35
C SER A 412 20.90 -13.37 37.98
N ARG A 413 20.20 -12.62 38.85
CA ARG A 413 18.88 -12.04 38.54
C ARG A 413 18.95 -10.97 37.44
N ALA A 414 19.94 -10.08 37.46
CA ALA A 414 20.14 -9.07 36.42
C ALA A 414 20.51 -9.69 35.05
N GLU A 415 21.27 -10.80 35.06
CA GLU A 415 21.57 -11.61 33.87
C GLU A 415 20.32 -12.33 33.34
N LEU A 416 19.51 -12.94 34.22
CA LEU A 416 18.23 -13.55 33.87
C LEU A 416 17.25 -12.52 33.28
N ALA A 417 17.18 -11.33 33.87
CA ALA A 417 16.39 -10.20 33.35
C ALA A 417 16.82 -9.81 31.94
N ARG A 418 18.12 -9.60 31.70
CA ARG A 418 18.64 -9.28 30.35
C ARG A 418 18.37 -10.40 29.34
N ARG A 419 18.45 -11.68 29.73
CA ARG A 419 18.13 -12.82 28.85
C ARG A 419 16.64 -12.93 28.52
N LEU A 420 15.76 -12.62 29.46
CA LEU A 420 14.31 -12.62 29.21
C LEU A 420 13.86 -11.37 28.43
N LEU A 421 14.40 -10.18 28.74
CA LEU A 421 14.17 -8.95 27.98
C LEU A 421 14.70 -9.04 26.56
N GLY A 422 15.88 -9.64 26.38
CA GLY A 422 16.43 -10.09 25.09
C GLY A 422 16.19 -9.10 23.96
N ARG A 423 16.79 -7.90 24.04
CA ARG A 423 16.56 -6.78 23.11
C ARG A 423 16.52 -7.27 21.66
N LEU A 424 15.33 -7.28 21.08
CA LEU A 424 15.19 -7.19 19.63
C LEU A 424 15.68 -5.77 19.28
N PRO A 425 16.68 -5.60 18.41
CA PRO A 425 16.97 -4.31 17.84
C PRO A 425 15.74 -3.85 17.06
N ASP A 426 15.46 -2.55 17.06
CA ASP A 426 14.80 -1.95 15.93
C ASP A 426 15.68 -2.21 14.69
N LEU A 427 15.08 -2.63 13.58
CA LEU A 427 15.78 -3.18 12.40
C LEU A 427 16.45 -2.10 11.54
N GLU A 428 16.83 -0.97 12.15
CA GLU A 428 17.17 0.30 11.48
C GLU A 428 18.50 0.91 11.98
N GLN A 429 19.27 0.22 12.82
CA GLN A 429 20.64 0.65 13.18
C GLN A 429 21.69 -0.21 12.47
N GLU A 430 22.30 0.41 11.46
CA GLU A 430 23.42 -0.14 10.69
C GLU A 430 24.70 -0.20 11.56
N GLY A 431 25.24 -1.40 11.74
CA GLY A 431 26.57 -1.65 12.29
C GLY A 431 27.29 -2.67 11.43
N ASP A 432 28.60 -2.81 11.58
CA ASP A 432 29.37 -3.80 10.81
C ASP A 432 28.79 -5.22 11.07
N GLY A 433 28.52 -5.94 9.98
CA GLY A 433 27.85 -7.24 10.02
C GLY A 433 28.64 -8.32 10.76
N THR A 434 29.95 -8.12 10.91
CA THR A 434 30.85 -9.06 11.60
C THR A 434 30.62 -9.07 13.12
N GLU A 435 30.72 -7.94 13.81
CA GLU A 435 30.47 -7.85 15.26
C GLU A 435 29.03 -8.27 15.63
N THR A 436 28.07 -7.91 14.77
CA THR A 436 26.65 -8.24 14.94
C THR A 436 26.41 -9.75 14.96
N SER A 437 27.10 -10.51 14.09
CA SER A 437 27.01 -11.98 14.01
C SER A 437 27.47 -12.66 15.30
N ASP A 438 28.64 -12.31 15.82
CA ASP A 438 29.20 -12.95 17.02
C ASP A 438 28.39 -12.64 18.28
N ILE A 439 27.82 -11.43 18.39
CA ILE A 439 26.88 -11.06 19.46
C ILE A 439 25.60 -11.91 19.39
N ILE A 440 25.04 -12.08 18.19
CA ILE A 440 23.86 -12.93 17.97
C ILE A 440 24.16 -14.38 18.33
N GLN A 441 25.29 -14.93 17.85
CA GLN A 441 25.68 -16.32 18.10
C GLN A 441 25.99 -16.59 19.58
N ARG A 442 26.64 -15.65 20.29
CA ARG A 442 26.82 -15.73 21.75
C ARG A 442 25.48 -15.79 22.47
N GLN A 443 24.55 -14.88 22.16
CA GLN A 443 23.22 -14.87 22.78
C GLN A 443 22.39 -16.12 22.45
N ILE A 444 22.53 -16.67 21.24
CA ILE A 444 21.94 -17.96 20.85
C ILE A 444 22.50 -19.08 21.76
N LEU A 445 23.83 -19.18 21.91
CA LEU A 445 24.48 -20.19 22.75
C LEU A 445 24.08 -20.07 24.22
N GLU A 446 24.10 -18.86 24.79
CA GLU A 446 23.72 -18.57 26.18
C GLU A 446 22.25 -18.88 26.46
N SER A 447 21.34 -18.44 25.58
CA SER A 447 19.91 -18.77 25.65
C SER A 447 19.67 -20.27 25.51
N GLY A 448 20.47 -20.95 24.67
CA GLY A 448 20.44 -22.40 24.51
C GLY A 448 20.97 -23.16 25.73
N ALA A 449 21.98 -22.64 26.43
CA ALA A 449 22.48 -23.20 27.68
C ALA A 449 21.44 -23.06 28.80
N LEU A 450 20.84 -21.88 28.94
CA LEU A 450 19.74 -21.65 29.89
C LEU A 450 18.52 -22.53 29.59
N LEU A 451 18.12 -22.65 28.32
CA LEU A 451 17.06 -23.57 27.92
C LEU A 451 17.36 -25.03 28.30
N ARG A 452 18.60 -25.51 28.12
CA ARG A 452 18.99 -26.86 28.55
C ARG A 452 18.97 -27.03 30.07
N GLN A 453 19.37 -26.00 30.83
CA GLN A 453 19.29 -26.03 32.30
C GLN A 453 17.83 -26.14 32.76
N VAL A 454 16.94 -25.30 32.22
CA VAL A 454 15.49 -25.36 32.51
C VAL A 454 14.87 -26.68 32.02
N GLU A 455 15.33 -27.24 30.90
CA GLU A 455 14.86 -28.53 30.36
C GLU A 455 15.30 -29.74 31.21
N MET A 456 16.41 -29.63 31.96
CA MET A 456 16.83 -30.64 32.94
C MET A 456 16.15 -30.50 34.30
N VAL A 457 15.82 -29.27 34.73
CA VAL A 457 15.23 -28.99 36.06
C VAL A 457 13.71 -29.04 36.06
N VAL A 458 13.06 -28.53 35.00
CA VAL A 458 11.58 -28.46 34.89
C VAL A 458 11.12 -28.83 33.45
N PRO A 459 11.24 -30.11 33.04
CA PRO A 459 11.05 -30.55 31.67
C PRO A 459 9.69 -30.14 31.06
N GLU A 460 8.61 -30.24 31.84
CA GLU A 460 7.23 -29.93 31.45
C GLU A 460 7.01 -28.47 31.03
N HIS A 461 7.79 -27.52 31.56
CA HIS A 461 7.69 -26.12 31.18
C HIS A 461 8.19 -25.88 29.74
N LEU A 462 9.19 -26.64 29.29
CA LEU A 462 9.70 -26.58 27.91
C LEU A 462 9.16 -27.69 26.99
N ALA A 463 8.54 -28.73 27.55
CA ALA A 463 7.94 -29.84 26.82
C ALA A 463 6.99 -29.34 25.73
N GLY A 464 7.40 -29.56 24.48
CA GLY A 464 6.67 -29.12 23.30
C GLY A 464 6.74 -27.61 23.01
N VAL A 465 7.19 -26.73 23.91
CA VAL A 465 7.27 -25.28 23.67
C VAL A 465 8.26 -24.96 22.56
N ARG A 466 9.53 -25.34 22.71
CA ARG A 466 10.56 -25.07 21.67
C ARG A 466 10.18 -25.70 20.32
N ARG A 467 9.54 -26.88 20.31
CA ARG A 467 9.09 -27.56 19.08
C ARG A 467 7.87 -26.88 18.46
N ARG A 468 6.88 -26.44 19.26
CA ARG A 468 5.75 -25.63 18.80
C ARG A 468 6.25 -24.32 18.21
N LEU A 469 7.21 -23.66 18.84
CA LEU A 469 7.81 -22.43 18.35
C LEU A 469 8.61 -22.63 17.05
N MET A 470 9.40 -23.70 16.91
CA MET A 470 9.99 -24.05 15.60
C MET A 470 8.90 -24.27 14.53
N LEU A 471 7.78 -24.91 14.88
CA LEU A 471 6.65 -25.13 13.97
C LEU A 471 5.79 -23.87 13.70
N GLU A 472 5.82 -22.87 14.56
CA GLU A 472 5.21 -21.55 14.35
C GLU A 472 6.10 -20.60 13.56
N VAL A 473 7.42 -20.66 13.76
CA VAL A 473 8.37 -19.60 13.38
C VAL A 473 9.29 -20.00 12.22
N HIS A 474 9.72 -21.27 12.11
CA HIS A 474 10.50 -21.76 10.96
C HIS A 474 9.64 -22.40 9.87
N ARG A 475 8.45 -22.90 10.19
CA ARG A 475 7.71 -23.76 9.23
C ARG A 475 7.27 -23.01 7.97
N ASN A 476 6.82 -21.77 8.11
CA ASN A 476 6.18 -20.99 7.04
C ASN A 476 6.79 -19.57 6.89
N ARG A 477 7.94 -19.24 7.49
CA ARG A 477 8.58 -17.94 7.23
C ARG A 477 9.24 -17.99 5.86
N VAL A 478 8.48 -17.51 4.88
CA VAL A 478 8.99 -17.12 3.58
C VAL A 478 9.72 -15.78 3.74
N ILE A 479 10.92 -15.68 3.21
CA ILE A 479 11.72 -14.45 3.17
C ILE A 479 11.76 -13.97 1.72
N ARG A 480 11.54 -12.68 1.48
CA ARG A 480 11.76 -12.08 0.15
C ARG A 480 13.23 -11.70 0.02
N LEU A 481 13.93 -12.34 -0.90
CA LEU A 481 15.36 -12.14 -1.16
C LEU A 481 15.63 -11.02 -2.18
N ALA A 482 14.73 -10.83 -3.15
CA ALA A 482 14.84 -9.81 -4.20
C ALA A 482 13.46 -9.37 -4.66
N LYS A 483 13.38 -8.19 -5.30
CA LYS A 483 12.17 -7.70 -5.98
C LYS A 483 12.39 -7.61 -7.48
N ASN A 484 11.36 -7.84 -8.28
CA ASN A 484 11.35 -7.58 -9.72
C ASN A 484 12.51 -8.25 -10.51
N ILE A 485 12.79 -9.52 -10.23
CA ILE A 485 13.94 -10.24 -10.82
C ILE A 485 13.80 -10.44 -12.35
N PRO A 486 14.92 -10.58 -13.09
CA PRO A 486 14.91 -10.88 -14.52
C PRO A 486 14.12 -12.15 -14.86
N PHE A 487 13.42 -12.14 -16.00
CA PHE A 487 12.57 -13.25 -16.42
C PHE A 487 13.35 -14.56 -16.61
N ASP A 488 14.58 -14.49 -17.11
CA ASP A 488 15.46 -15.65 -17.31
C ASP A 488 15.78 -16.38 -15.99
N LEU A 489 15.83 -15.65 -14.86
CA LEU A 489 15.97 -16.25 -13.52
C LEU A 489 14.66 -16.89 -13.06
N VAL A 490 13.51 -16.32 -13.41
CA VAL A 490 12.19 -16.94 -13.18
C VAL A 490 12.09 -18.27 -13.93
N ASP A 491 12.49 -18.29 -15.20
CA ASP A 491 12.50 -19.48 -16.06
C ASP A 491 13.46 -20.56 -15.52
N LEU A 492 14.71 -20.21 -15.21
CA LEU A 492 15.70 -21.10 -14.60
C LEU A 492 15.17 -21.82 -13.33
N LEU A 493 14.54 -21.06 -12.43
CA LEU A 493 13.96 -21.57 -11.19
C LEU A 493 12.70 -22.42 -11.44
N THR A 494 11.84 -22.00 -12.38
CA THR A 494 10.57 -22.68 -12.69
C THR A 494 10.78 -24.00 -13.43
N GLN A 495 11.80 -24.09 -14.29
CA GLN A 495 12.15 -25.34 -14.99
C GLN A 495 12.84 -26.37 -14.08
N ASN A 496 13.56 -25.93 -13.03
CA ASN A 496 14.43 -26.79 -12.23
C ASN A 496 14.16 -26.70 -10.70
N PRO A 497 12.90 -26.79 -10.22
CA PRO A 497 12.57 -26.50 -8.82
C PRO A 497 13.27 -27.44 -7.81
N GLU A 498 13.58 -28.68 -8.18
CA GLU A 498 14.31 -29.62 -7.34
C GLU A 498 15.80 -29.27 -7.16
N ALA A 499 16.40 -28.56 -8.13
CA ALA A 499 17.79 -28.11 -8.08
C ALA A 499 17.98 -26.89 -7.16
N PHE A 500 16.91 -26.12 -6.92
CA PHE A 500 16.90 -24.91 -6.12
C PHE A 500 15.99 -25.03 -4.88
N PRO A 501 16.18 -26.07 -4.02
CA PRO A 501 15.22 -26.41 -2.98
C PRO A 501 15.01 -25.26 -1.99
N GLY A 502 13.77 -24.79 -1.90
CA GLY A 502 13.37 -23.66 -1.05
C GLY A 502 13.45 -22.29 -1.70
N LEU A 503 14.05 -22.12 -2.88
CA LEU A 503 13.87 -20.93 -3.70
C LEU A 503 12.65 -21.10 -4.61
N TYR A 504 11.83 -20.05 -4.72
CA TYR A 504 10.73 -20.00 -5.68
C TYR A 504 10.38 -18.55 -6.01
N THR A 505 9.57 -18.35 -7.04
CA THR A 505 9.12 -17.01 -7.48
C THR A 505 7.68 -16.74 -7.09
N GLU A 506 7.39 -15.51 -6.71
CA GLU A 506 6.03 -15.02 -6.46
C GLU A 506 5.73 -13.84 -7.39
N GLU A 507 4.64 -13.94 -8.17
CA GLU A 507 4.19 -12.82 -8.99
C GLU A 507 3.67 -11.71 -8.08
N ASN A 508 4.29 -10.53 -8.18
CA ASN A 508 3.96 -9.35 -7.40
C ASN A 508 3.95 -8.15 -8.37
N PRO A 509 2.79 -7.84 -8.99
CA PRO A 509 2.71 -6.88 -10.08
C PRO A 509 3.13 -5.47 -9.64
N ILE A 510 3.81 -4.77 -10.55
CA ILE A 510 4.32 -3.40 -10.32
C ILE A 510 3.56 -2.44 -11.23
N ARG A 511 3.22 -1.27 -10.68
CA ARG A 511 2.54 -0.20 -11.41
C ARG A 511 3.51 0.49 -12.39
N ASP A 512 3.10 0.52 -13.65
CA ASP A 512 3.83 0.98 -14.82
C ASP A 512 3.07 2.15 -15.48
N TYR A 513 3.80 3.12 -16.02
CA TYR A 513 3.26 4.39 -16.54
C TYR A 513 3.84 4.69 -17.93
N PRO A 514 3.48 3.91 -18.97
CA PRO A 514 4.27 3.83 -20.22
C PRO A 514 4.47 5.15 -20.96
N ALA A 515 3.54 6.10 -20.81
CA ALA A 515 3.58 7.37 -21.51
C ALA A 515 4.20 8.52 -20.68
N SER A 516 4.24 8.41 -19.35
CA SER A 516 4.56 9.50 -18.40
C SER A 516 3.81 10.83 -18.64
N VAL A 517 2.65 10.78 -19.31
CA VAL A 517 1.84 11.94 -19.70
C VAL A 517 0.98 12.44 -18.54
N ALA A 518 0.92 13.76 -18.34
CA ALA A 518 0.07 14.44 -17.34
C ALA A 518 0.08 13.79 -15.94
N PRO A 519 1.26 13.64 -15.28
CA PRO A 519 1.41 12.85 -14.05
C PRO A 519 0.61 13.41 -12.85
N HIS A 520 0.29 14.71 -12.84
CA HIS A 520 -0.59 15.32 -11.84
C HIS A 520 -2.03 14.81 -11.93
N LEU A 521 -2.47 14.42 -13.13
CA LEU A 521 -3.83 13.97 -13.42
C LEU A 521 -3.96 12.45 -13.38
N VAL A 522 -3.05 11.73 -14.06
CA VAL A 522 -2.98 10.26 -13.96
C VAL A 522 -2.73 9.88 -12.50
N GLY A 523 -1.77 10.55 -11.85
CA GLY A 523 -1.37 10.27 -10.48
C GLY A 523 -0.36 9.14 -10.36
N MET A 524 0.04 8.85 -9.13
CA MET A 524 0.99 7.78 -8.82
C MET A 524 0.54 6.94 -7.61
N VAL A 525 0.97 5.69 -7.57
CA VAL A 525 0.93 4.83 -6.38
C VAL A 525 2.22 4.93 -5.56
N ARG A 526 2.12 4.65 -4.26
CA ARG A 526 3.27 4.49 -3.34
C ARG A 526 3.06 3.25 -2.46
N SER A 527 4.12 2.78 -1.80
CA SER A 527 4.00 1.86 -0.66
C SER A 527 3.07 2.45 0.41
N ALA A 528 2.27 1.61 1.05
CA ALA A 528 1.42 2.02 2.17
C ALA A 528 2.24 2.72 3.27
N SER A 529 1.83 3.91 3.69
CA SER A 529 2.39 4.57 4.87
C SER A 529 1.83 3.98 6.17
N SER A 530 2.45 4.27 7.31
CA SER A 530 1.92 3.92 8.64
C SER A 530 0.47 4.39 8.83
N GLU A 531 0.09 5.51 8.20
CA GLU A 531 -1.28 6.01 8.20
C GLU A 531 -2.24 5.13 7.39
N ASP A 532 -1.82 4.71 6.19
CA ASP A 532 -2.56 3.80 5.31
C ASP A 532 -2.68 2.38 5.91
N LEU A 533 -1.83 2.04 6.90
CA LEU A 533 -1.77 0.74 7.56
C LEU A 533 -2.44 0.69 8.94
N ARG A 534 -3.02 1.79 9.46
CA ARG A 534 -3.66 1.81 10.80
C ARG A 534 -4.68 0.66 10.96
N GLU A 535 -5.66 0.58 10.08
CA GLU A 535 -6.67 -0.50 10.07
C GLU A 535 -6.04 -1.90 10.06
N TYR A 536 -4.94 -2.10 9.32
CA TYR A 536 -4.23 -3.38 9.30
C TYR A 536 -3.56 -3.68 10.64
N LEU A 537 -2.97 -2.68 11.31
CA LEU A 537 -2.34 -2.84 12.62
C LEU A 537 -3.39 -3.12 13.70
N ASP A 538 -4.47 -2.34 13.75
CA ASP A 538 -5.55 -2.47 14.73
C ASP A 538 -6.22 -3.86 14.64
N LEU A 539 -6.56 -4.30 13.43
CA LEU A 539 -7.13 -5.64 13.20
C LEU A 539 -6.10 -6.75 13.51
N ARG A 540 -4.81 -6.52 13.25
CA ARG A 540 -3.73 -7.48 13.51
C ARG A 540 -3.45 -7.61 15.00
N GLU A 541 -3.65 -6.57 15.79
CA GLU A 541 -3.62 -6.61 17.25
C GLU A 541 -4.78 -7.45 17.78
N ALA A 542 -6.02 -7.08 17.45
CA ALA A 542 -7.22 -7.82 17.86
C ALA A 542 -7.22 -9.30 17.40
N TYR A 543 -6.63 -9.60 16.24
CA TYR A 543 -6.42 -10.97 15.77
C TYR A 543 -5.37 -11.73 16.61
N GLN A 544 -4.30 -11.06 17.06
CA GLN A 544 -3.28 -11.66 17.91
C GLN A 544 -3.78 -11.92 19.33
N GLU A 545 -4.56 -11.01 19.91
CA GLU A 545 -5.26 -11.20 21.19
C GLU A 545 -6.06 -12.50 21.17
N LEU A 546 -7.03 -12.60 20.25
CA LEU A 546 -7.88 -13.78 20.13
C LEU A 546 -7.07 -15.03 19.76
N ARG A 547 -6.01 -14.91 18.94
CA ARG A 547 -5.11 -16.04 18.63
C ARG A 547 -4.43 -16.61 19.88
N GLY A 548 -4.15 -15.79 20.89
CA GLY A 548 -3.55 -16.20 22.16
C GLY A 548 -4.47 -17.05 23.03
N ILE A 549 -5.79 -16.89 22.91
CA ILE A 549 -6.79 -17.64 23.68
C ILE A 549 -6.79 -19.12 23.25
N LEU A 550 -6.58 -20.02 24.22
CA LEU A 550 -6.55 -21.47 24.01
C LEU A 550 -7.95 -22.06 23.79
N GLU A 551 -8.91 -21.68 24.63
CA GLU A 551 -10.31 -22.10 24.56
C GLU A 551 -11.18 -20.86 24.33
N ARG A 552 -11.56 -20.60 23.08
CA ARG A 552 -12.44 -19.47 22.72
C ARG A 552 -13.90 -19.84 22.92
N THR A 553 -14.70 -18.90 23.40
CA THR A 553 -16.16 -18.98 23.28
C THR A 553 -16.59 -18.96 21.80
N PRO A 554 -17.81 -19.42 21.46
CA PRO A 554 -18.31 -19.36 20.09
C PRO A 554 -18.35 -17.95 19.49
N GLN A 555 -18.54 -16.92 20.33
CA GLN A 555 -18.54 -15.51 19.90
C GLN A 555 -17.12 -15.03 19.55
N GLU A 556 -16.11 -15.41 20.34
CA GLU A 556 -14.70 -15.09 20.08
C GLU A 556 -14.16 -15.83 18.87
N GLU A 557 -14.51 -17.12 18.67
CA GLU A 557 -14.11 -17.87 17.48
C GLU A 557 -14.78 -17.33 16.20
N GLU A 558 -15.97 -16.74 16.31
CA GLU A 558 -16.62 -16.00 15.21
C GLU A 558 -15.98 -14.63 14.95
N ARG A 559 -15.64 -13.86 15.99
CA ARG A 559 -14.86 -12.61 15.86
C ARG A 559 -13.48 -12.89 15.27
N PHE A 560 -12.81 -13.95 15.71
CA PHE A 560 -11.52 -14.42 15.21
C PHE A 560 -11.59 -14.79 13.71
N ARG A 561 -12.62 -15.52 13.29
CA ARG A 561 -12.84 -15.84 11.87
C ARG A 561 -13.06 -14.61 11.01
N ARG A 562 -13.82 -13.61 11.48
CA ARG A 562 -14.03 -12.33 10.77
C ARG A 562 -12.75 -11.46 10.70
N LEU A 563 -12.04 -11.26 11.81
CA LEU A 563 -10.77 -10.52 11.82
C LEU A 563 -9.72 -11.15 10.91
N ARG A 564 -9.62 -12.49 10.92
CA ARG A 564 -8.77 -13.26 10.00
C ARG A 564 -9.11 -12.94 8.54
N ASP A 565 -10.40 -12.85 8.21
CA ASP A 565 -10.86 -12.60 6.84
C ASP A 565 -10.55 -11.17 6.37
N GLN A 566 -10.82 -10.17 7.22
CA GLN A 566 -10.49 -8.76 6.96
C GLN A 566 -8.98 -8.58 6.67
N LEU A 567 -8.13 -9.14 7.53
CA LEU A 567 -6.66 -9.13 7.39
C LEU A 567 -6.13 -9.90 6.18
N PHE A 568 -6.87 -10.87 5.66
CA PHE A 568 -6.47 -11.64 4.47
C PHE A 568 -6.99 -11.06 3.17
N ARG A 569 -8.26 -10.67 3.09
CA ARG A 569 -8.91 -10.29 1.84
C ARG A 569 -8.96 -8.78 1.58
N MET A 570 -9.33 -7.98 2.59
CA MET A 570 -9.84 -6.62 2.36
C MET A 570 -8.81 -5.52 2.63
N VAL A 571 -8.10 -5.58 3.75
CA VAL A 571 -7.27 -4.44 4.20
C VAL A 571 -5.90 -4.40 3.51
N LEU A 572 -5.39 -3.19 3.30
CA LEU A 572 -4.06 -2.91 2.74
C LEU A 572 -2.95 -3.48 3.64
N ARG A 573 -1.98 -4.19 3.06
CA ARG A 573 -0.91 -4.87 3.82
C ARG A 573 0.45 -4.15 3.71
N PRO A 574 1.36 -4.33 4.69
CA PRO A 574 2.74 -3.88 4.56
C PRO A 574 3.39 -4.45 3.30
N GLY A 575 4.02 -3.58 2.50
CA GLY A 575 4.64 -3.94 1.22
C GLY A 575 3.69 -3.91 0.00
N GLU A 576 2.39 -3.68 0.18
CA GLU A 576 1.46 -3.34 -0.90
C GLU A 576 1.46 -1.84 -1.19
N THR A 577 0.88 -1.46 -2.33
CA THR A 577 0.74 -0.06 -2.75
C THR A 577 -0.69 0.47 -2.61
N ARG A 578 -0.80 1.80 -2.60
CA ARG A 578 -2.05 2.59 -2.66
C ARG A 578 -1.81 3.78 -3.58
N GLY A 579 -2.83 4.26 -4.30
CA GLY A 579 -2.79 5.56 -4.95
C GLY A 579 -2.46 6.69 -3.97
N ARG A 580 -1.86 7.78 -4.46
CA ARG A 580 -1.53 8.97 -3.64
C ARG A 580 -1.94 10.30 -4.23
N SER A 581 -1.99 10.41 -5.55
CA SER A 581 -2.35 11.62 -6.31
C SER A 581 -3.17 11.23 -7.54
N GLY A 582 -3.79 12.21 -8.20
CA GLY A 582 -4.50 12.05 -9.46
C GLY A 582 -5.59 10.98 -9.42
N VAL A 583 -5.87 10.39 -10.59
CA VAL A 583 -6.86 9.33 -10.77
C VAL A 583 -6.52 8.10 -9.93
N GLU A 584 -5.22 7.80 -9.75
CA GLU A 584 -4.77 6.68 -8.92
C GLU A 584 -5.34 6.72 -7.48
N ILE A 585 -5.52 7.90 -6.84
CA ILE A 585 -6.19 8.00 -5.53
C ILE A 585 -7.70 8.25 -5.63
N SER A 586 -8.16 9.13 -6.51
CA SER A 586 -9.61 9.44 -6.62
C SER A 586 -10.45 8.23 -7.03
N PHE A 587 -9.84 7.23 -7.67
CA PHE A 587 -10.50 6.00 -8.10
C PHE A 587 -9.84 4.75 -7.49
N GLU A 588 -9.14 4.87 -6.34
CA GLU A 588 -8.50 3.74 -5.65
C GLU A 588 -9.47 2.56 -5.47
N GLU A 589 -10.74 2.78 -5.09
CA GLU A 589 -11.71 1.69 -4.91
C GLU A 589 -12.07 0.92 -6.19
N VAL A 590 -12.06 1.61 -7.34
CA VAL A 590 -12.33 1.01 -8.67
C VAL A 590 -11.07 0.32 -9.19
N LEU A 591 -9.94 1.02 -9.09
CA LEU A 591 -8.64 0.60 -9.63
C LEU A 591 -8.00 -0.51 -8.81
N ARG A 592 -8.11 -0.51 -7.47
CA ARG A 592 -7.34 -1.40 -6.58
C ARG A 592 -7.55 -2.88 -6.89
N GLY A 593 -8.81 -3.35 -6.89
CA GLY A 593 -9.11 -4.78 -6.86
C GLY A 593 -8.97 -5.39 -5.44
N GLN A 594 -9.09 -6.71 -5.34
CA GLN A 594 -9.12 -7.46 -4.08
C GLN A 594 -8.32 -8.77 -4.22
N ARG A 595 -7.55 -9.15 -3.19
CA ARG A 595 -6.71 -10.35 -3.19
C ARG A 595 -7.53 -11.63 -3.27
N GLY A 596 -7.02 -12.60 -4.03
CA GLY A 596 -7.43 -13.98 -3.94
C GLY A 596 -6.62 -14.73 -2.88
N TYR A 597 -6.98 -15.98 -2.62
CA TYR A 597 -6.13 -16.91 -1.88
C TYR A 597 -6.47 -18.36 -2.26
N LEU A 598 -5.52 -19.23 -1.99
CA LEU A 598 -5.68 -20.67 -2.02
C LEU A 598 -5.36 -21.23 -0.63
N GLU A 599 -6.32 -21.91 0.00
CA GLU A 599 -6.08 -22.72 1.20
C GLU A 599 -5.74 -24.16 0.81
N VAL A 600 -4.50 -24.53 1.09
CA VAL A 600 -3.95 -25.87 0.84
C VAL A 600 -3.77 -26.57 2.18
N LEU A 601 -4.19 -27.83 2.26
CA LEU A 601 -3.83 -28.74 3.32
C LEU A 601 -2.51 -29.46 2.96
N GLU A 602 -1.45 -29.25 3.75
CA GLU A 602 -0.28 -30.12 3.72
C GLU A 602 -0.72 -31.55 4.03
N ALA A 603 -0.43 -32.46 3.11
CA ALA A 603 -0.58 -33.90 3.32
C ALA A 603 0.53 -34.45 4.24
N GLY A 604 0.59 -35.77 4.38
CA GLY A 604 1.46 -36.45 5.34
C GLY A 604 2.94 -36.53 4.94
N GLU A 605 3.60 -37.59 5.40
CA GLU A 605 4.97 -37.93 5.00
C GLU A 605 5.00 -38.41 3.52
N GLU A 606 6.19 -38.80 3.06
CA GLU A 606 6.65 -38.82 1.66
C GLU A 606 5.60 -39.20 0.57
N ASN A 607 5.60 -38.42 -0.52
CA ASN A 607 4.79 -38.55 -1.76
C ASN A 607 3.27 -38.27 -1.68
N ALA A 608 2.72 -37.82 -0.55
CA ALA A 608 1.32 -37.40 -0.50
C ALA A 608 1.11 -35.99 -1.13
N THR A 609 0.24 -35.88 -2.12
CA THR A 609 -0.09 -34.60 -2.80
C THR A 609 -0.82 -33.62 -1.87
N PRO A 610 -0.45 -32.32 -1.85
CA PRO A 610 -1.21 -31.31 -1.11
C PRO A 610 -2.66 -31.24 -1.59
N LYS A 611 -3.62 -31.10 -0.67
CA LYS A 611 -5.03 -31.03 -1.03
C LYS A 611 -5.53 -29.58 -0.94
N GLU A 612 -5.94 -29.02 -2.06
CA GLU A 612 -6.70 -27.77 -2.09
C GLU A 612 -8.05 -27.95 -1.36
N LEU A 613 -8.40 -27.00 -0.50
CA LEU A 613 -9.64 -27.01 0.29
C LEU A 613 -10.57 -25.84 -0.03
N GLU A 614 -10.01 -24.64 -0.21
CA GLU A 614 -10.76 -23.41 -0.50
C GLU A 614 -9.94 -22.55 -1.46
N PHE A 615 -10.41 -22.39 -2.70
CA PHE A 615 -9.85 -21.46 -3.67
C PHE A 615 -10.82 -20.28 -3.86
N GLN A 616 -10.30 -19.06 -3.73
CA GLN A 616 -11.02 -17.85 -4.11
C GLN A 616 -10.14 -17.03 -5.03
N ALA A 617 -10.58 -16.89 -6.28
CA ALA A 617 -9.90 -16.10 -7.30
C ALA A 617 -9.73 -14.64 -6.84
N PRO A 618 -8.62 -13.97 -7.23
CA PRO A 618 -8.49 -12.53 -7.06
C PRO A 618 -9.55 -11.81 -7.89
N ARG A 619 -9.95 -10.63 -7.43
CA ARG A 619 -10.74 -9.69 -8.23
C ARG A 619 -9.79 -8.60 -8.71
N HIS A 620 -9.48 -8.61 -10.00
CA HIS A 620 -8.73 -7.52 -10.61
C HIS A 620 -9.55 -6.22 -10.52
N GLY A 621 -8.86 -5.08 -10.40
CA GLY A 621 -9.51 -3.78 -10.46
C GLY A 621 -10.09 -3.51 -11.85
N ARG A 622 -11.09 -2.62 -11.92
CA ARG A 622 -11.70 -2.19 -13.18
C ARG A 622 -10.98 -0.96 -13.72
N ASP A 623 -10.99 -0.81 -15.04
CA ASP A 623 -10.30 0.28 -15.73
C ASP A 623 -10.99 1.65 -15.52
N VAL A 624 -10.24 2.73 -15.71
CA VAL A 624 -10.75 4.11 -15.72
C VAL A 624 -10.34 4.78 -17.02
N GLN A 625 -11.30 5.32 -17.76
CA GLN A 625 -11.06 6.01 -19.04
C GLN A 625 -11.17 7.52 -18.87
N LEU A 626 -10.14 8.25 -19.32
CA LEU A 626 -10.04 9.70 -19.21
C LEU A 626 -10.51 10.43 -20.47
N GLY A 627 -10.90 11.69 -20.32
CA GLY A 627 -11.18 12.61 -21.43
C GLY A 627 -9.91 13.16 -22.07
N LEU A 628 -8.76 12.99 -21.41
CA LEU A 628 -7.44 13.39 -21.90
C LEU A 628 -7.07 12.61 -23.19
N ASP A 629 -6.37 13.26 -24.11
CA ASP A 629 -5.76 12.63 -25.28
C ASP A 629 -4.23 12.67 -25.14
N ALA A 630 -3.57 11.50 -25.15
CA ALA A 630 -2.13 11.40 -24.91
C ALA A 630 -1.24 11.94 -26.06
N GLU A 631 -1.74 12.07 -27.28
CA GLU A 631 -1.04 12.73 -28.40
C GLU A 631 -1.23 14.25 -28.29
N LEU A 632 -2.46 14.74 -28.09
CA LEU A 632 -2.72 16.19 -27.96
C LEU A 632 -2.01 16.77 -26.73
N GLN A 633 -1.98 16.06 -25.59
CA GLN A 633 -1.27 16.50 -24.39
C GLN A 633 0.24 16.62 -24.66
N ARG A 634 0.86 15.66 -25.35
CA ARG A 634 2.28 15.74 -25.73
C ARG A 634 2.54 16.82 -26.77
N ALA A 635 1.65 17.00 -27.75
CA ALA A 635 1.72 18.08 -28.72
C ALA A 635 1.62 19.47 -28.06
N ALA A 636 0.78 19.63 -27.03
CA ALA A 636 0.68 20.86 -26.25
C ALA A 636 1.94 21.13 -25.40
N GLU A 637 2.50 20.10 -24.77
CA GLU A 637 3.77 20.20 -24.02
C GLU A 637 4.95 20.57 -24.95
N MET A 638 4.99 20.02 -26.17
CA MET A 638 5.95 20.41 -27.22
C MET A 638 5.72 21.84 -27.74
N ALA A 639 4.46 22.22 -28.02
CA ALA A 639 4.10 23.54 -28.52
C ALA A 639 4.43 24.66 -27.52
N ILE A 640 4.37 24.39 -26.20
CA ILE A 640 4.88 25.29 -25.17
C ILE A 640 6.37 25.57 -25.40
N VAL A 641 7.18 24.52 -25.58
CA VAL A 641 8.63 24.67 -25.82
C VAL A 641 8.90 25.41 -27.14
N GLN A 642 8.18 25.08 -28.21
CA GLN A 642 8.33 25.73 -29.52
C GLN A 642 7.95 27.21 -29.47
N GLY A 643 6.76 27.55 -28.94
CA GLY A 643 6.29 28.93 -28.81
C GLY A 643 7.25 29.81 -28.00
N TYR A 644 7.80 29.29 -26.90
CA TYR A 644 8.86 29.98 -26.14
C TYR A 644 10.15 30.18 -26.96
N GLN A 645 10.56 29.22 -27.80
CA GLN A 645 11.69 29.44 -28.72
C GLN A 645 11.40 30.50 -29.79
N HIS A 646 10.18 30.55 -30.33
CA HIS A 646 9.79 31.59 -31.30
C HIS A 646 9.76 32.98 -30.65
N ALA A 647 9.19 33.12 -29.45
CA ALA A 647 9.22 34.34 -28.67
C ALA A 647 10.66 34.80 -28.36
N ARG A 648 11.56 33.89 -27.96
CA ARG A 648 12.99 34.19 -27.74
C ARG A 648 13.68 34.70 -29.00
N ARG A 649 13.49 34.04 -30.15
CA ARG A 649 14.08 34.47 -31.44
C ARG A 649 13.59 35.87 -31.83
N ARG A 650 12.30 36.17 -31.63
CA ARG A 650 11.72 37.50 -31.90
C ARG A 650 12.25 38.58 -30.96
N ALA A 651 12.36 38.29 -29.66
CA ALA A 651 12.93 39.21 -28.68
C ALA A 651 14.40 39.57 -28.93
N GLN A 652 15.14 38.74 -29.69
CA GLN A 652 16.51 39.02 -30.14
C GLN A 652 16.58 39.85 -31.44
N LEU A 653 15.49 39.92 -32.22
CA LEU A 653 15.48 40.48 -33.57
C LEU A 653 14.69 41.79 -33.71
N ASP A 654 13.60 41.98 -32.94
CA ASP A 654 12.83 43.24 -32.95
C ASP A 654 13.42 44.26 -31.96
N PRO A 655 13.88 45.45 -32.41
CA PRO A 655 14.38 46.52 -31.53
C PRO A 655 13.36 47.07 -30.52
N LYS A 656 12.05 46.78 -30.67
CA LYS A 656 11.03 47.10 -29.67
C LYS A 656 11.06 46.11 -28.51
N LEU A 657 11.17 44.81 -28.82
CA LEU A 657 11.24 43.73 -27.83
C LEU A 657 12.62 43.64 -27.19
N ALA A 658 13.70 43.87 -27.95
CA ALA A 658 15.09 43.78 -27.48
C ALA A 658 15.47 44.81 -26.38
N ARG A 659 14.63 45.83 -26.15
CA ARG A 659 14.73 46.73 -24.98
C ARG A 659 14.45 46.01 -23.67
N LEU A 660 13.73 44.90 -23.71
CA LEU A 660 13.60 43.93 -22.63
C LEU A 660 14.78 42.96 -22.74
N ALA A 661 15.85 43.20 -21.98
CA ALA A 661 16.96 42.25 -21.87
C ALA A 661 16.40 40.84 -21.60
N VAL A 662 16.74 39.88 -22.49
CA VAL A 662 16.04 38.59 -22.70
C VAL A 662 15.49 38.05 -21.38
N PRO A 663 14.17 38.15 -21.15
CA PRO A 663 13.63 37.87 -19.82
C PRO A 663 14.00 36.47 -19.35
N GLU A 664 14.48 36.38 -18.11
CA GLU A 664 14.85 35.10 -17.47
C GLU A 664 13.67 34.11 -17.51
N GLY A 665 12.44 34.62 -17.38
CA GLY A 665 11.19 33.88 -17.55
C GLY A 665 10.91 33.33 -18.95
N LEU A 666 11.72 33.64 -19.98
CA LEU A 666 11.70 32.96 -21.29
C LEU A 666 12.71 31.80 -21.37
N LEU A 667 13.72 31.76 -20.51
CA LEU A 667 14.74 30.70 -20.52
C LEU A 667 14.20 29.38 -19.97
N GLN A 668 13.28 29.45 -19.01
CA GLN A 668 12.54 28.32 -18.45
C GLN A 668 11.04 28.52 -18.74
N PRO A 669 10.42 27.72 -19.63
CA PRO A 669 8.99 27.83 -19.89
C PRO A 669 8.16 27.58 -18.62
N ARG A 670 7.39 28.59 -18.21
CA ARG A 670 6.47 28.53 -17.07
C ARG A 670 5.05 28.73 -17.58
N CYS A 671 4.45 27.66 -18.08
CA CYS A 671 3.23 27.74 -18.89
C CYS A 671 2.14 26.79 -18.38
N GLY A 672 0.87 27.20 -18.49
CA GLY A 672 -0.30 26.34 -18.29
C GLY A 672 -1.24 26.45 -19.48
N PHE A 673 -1.63 25.33 -20.07
CA PHE A 673 -2.48 25.24 -21.27
C PHE A 673 -3.58 24.20 -21.03
N ALA A 674 -4.84 24.64 -21.04
CA ALA A 674 -6.03 23.77 -21.00
C ALA A 674 -6.74 23.76 -22.36
N LEU A 675 -7.30 22.60 -22.76
CA LEU A 675 -8.14 22.41 -23.96
C LEU A 675 -9.41 21.62 -23.61
N ILE A 676 -10.57 22.13 -24.02
CA ILE A 676 -11.88 21.50 -23.84
C ILE A 676 -12.48 21.19 -25.22
N ASP A 677 -13.00 19.97 -25.41
CA ASP A 677 -13.93 19.65 -26.50
C ASP A 677 -15.34 20.11 -26.12
N LEU A 678 -15.91 20.99 -26.92
CA LEU A 678 -17.21 21.62 -26.69
C LEU A 678 -18.40 20.76 -27.16
N GLN A 679 -18.14 19.56 -27.71
CA GLN A 679 -19.18 18.58 -28.01
C GLN A 679 -19.70 17.87 -26.74
N ASP A 680 -18.80 17.49 -25.82
CA ASP A 680 -19.13 16.72 -24.61
C ASP A 680 -18.46 17.22 -23.31
N GLY A 681 -17.80 18.39 -23.35
CA GLY A 681 -17.12 19.02 -22.22
C GLY A 681 -15.80 18.33 -21.81
N SER A 682 -15.26 17.42 -22.61
CA SER A 682 -14.06 16.66 -22.24
C SER A 682 -12.79 17.51 -22.15
N LEU A 683 -12.03 17.29 -21.07
CA LEU A 683 -10.73 17.93 -20.87
C LEU A 683 -9.65 17.17 -21.64
N LEU A 684 -9.41 17.55 -22.90
CA LEU A 684 -8.47 16.89 -23.80
C LEU A 684 -7.00 17.12 -23.41
N VAL A 685 -6.68 18.33 -22.92
CA VAL A 685 -5.32 18.77 -22.55
C VAL A 685 -5.36 19.57 -21.26
N ALA A 686 -4.38 19.35 -20.40
CA ALA A 686 -4.05 20.15 -19.22
C ALA A 686 -2.52 20.17 -19.03
N ALA A 687 -1.82 20.76 -20.00
CA ALA A 687 -0.35 20.83 -20.05
C ALA A 687 0.19 21.87 -19.07
N THR A 688 1.27 21.52 -18.39
CA THR A 688 2.01 22.39 -17.49
C THR A 688 3.50 22.32 -17.82
N SER A 689 4.18 23.46 -17.77
CA SER A 689 5.62 23.54 -17.91
C SER A 689 6.22 24.37 -16.76
N PRO A 690 7.32 23.93 -16.12
CA PRO A 690 7.90 22.59 -16.26
C PRO A 690 6.95 21.49 -15.76
N SER A 691 7.12 20.28 -16.30
CA SER A 691 6.48 19.03 -15.84
C SER A 691 7.54 18.10 -15.25
N PHE A 692 7.16 16.91 -14.80
CA PHE A 692 8.06 15.91 -14.20
C PHE A 692 7.76 14.49 -14.71
N THR A 693 8.69 13.56 -14.51
CA THR A 693 8.50 12.12 -14.76
C THR A 693 8.30 11.34 -13.48
N VAL A 694 7.80 10.10 -13.58
CA VAL A 694 7.61 9.22 -12.40
C VAL A 694 8.93 8.98 -11.65
N ASP A 695 10.08 8.97 -12.33
CA ASP A 695 11.38 8.80 -11.69
C ASP A 695 11.93 10.08 -11.07
N ASP A 696 11.61 11.27 -11.63
CA ASP A 696 11.86 12.54 -10.93
C ASP A 696 11.11 12.61 -9.60
N PHE A 697 9.87 12.12 -9.56
CA PHE A 697 9.07 12.06 -8.34
C PHE A 697 9.64 11.10 -7.30
N ARG A 698 10.31 10.02 -7.73
CA ARG A 698 10.95 9.04 -6.84
C ARG A 698 12.31 9.48 -6.34
N GLN A 699 13.13 10.07 -7.20
CA GLN A 699 14.55 10.34 -6.95
C GLN A 699 14.84 11.79 -6.55
N ARG A 700 14.01 12.75 -7.00
CA ARG A 700 14.27 14.20 -6.93
C ARG A 700 13.09 14.99 -6.37
N TYR A 701 12.33 14.39 -5.46
CA TYR A 701 11.11 14.98 -4.87
C TYR A 701 11.36 16.39 -4.28
N ASP A 702 12.49 16.60 -3.61
CA ASP A 702 12.87 17.90 -3.02
C ASP A 702 13.20 18.99 -4.06
N GLU A 703 13.65 18.62 -5.26
CA GLU A 703 13.82 19.56 -6.37
C GLU A 703 12.47 19.94 -6.98
N ILE A 704 11.60 18.96 -7.24
CA ILE A 704 10.35 19.20 -7.97
C ILE A 704 9.26 19.88 -7.12
N ARG A 705 9.34 19.79 -5.79
CA ARG A 705 8.38 20.40 -4.85
C ARG A 705 8.61 21.89 -4.54
N GLN A 706 9.65 22.50 -5.11
CA GLN A 706 9.98 23.90 -4.85
C GLN A 706 8.86 24.86 -5.33
N PRO A 707 8.69 26.05 -4.73
CA PRO A 707 7.66 27.01 -5.13
C PRO A 707 7.74 27.38 -6.62
N GLY A 708 6.67 27.11 -7.37
CA GLY A 708 6.62 27.30 -8.82
C GLY A 708 7.32 26.20 -9.65
N GLY A 709 7.85 25.16 -9.01
CA GLY A 709 8.46 23.99 -9.66
C GLY A 709 7.46 23.03 -10.32
N PRO A 710 7.94 21.88 -10.84
CA PRO A 710 7.16 20.91 -11.60
C PRO A 710 5.91 20.33 -10.91
N LEU A 711 5.87 20.20 -9.58
CA LEU A 711 4.65 19.71 -8.91
C LEU A 711 3.43 20.63 -9.09
N ARG A 712 3.63 21.87 -9.56
CA ARG A 712 2.54 22.82 -9.78
C ARG A 712 1.86 22.60 -11.14
N GLN A 713 0.60 22.15 -11.11
CA GLN A 713 -0.25 21.98 -12.30
C GLN A 713 -0.87 23.32 -12.73
N ARG A 714 -0.22 24.01 -13.67
CA ARG A 714 -0.58 25.37 -14.11
C ARG A 714 -1.88 25.45 -14.91
N ALA A 715 -2.25 24.45 -15.70
CA ALA A 715 -3.49 24.47 -16.49
C ALA A 715 -4.75 24.53 -15.61
N LEU A 716 -4.69 23.88 -14.43
CA LEU A 716 -5.75 23.93 -13.41
C LEU A 716 -5.56 25.07 -12.39
N GLY A 717 -4.43 25.78 -12.48
CA GLY A 717 -4.04 26.87 -11.57
C GLY A 717 -3.59 26.41 -10.16
N GLY A 718 -3.57 25.10 -9.90
CA GLY A 718 -3.32 24.53 -8.57
C GLY A 718 -2.00 24.92 -7.92
N HIS A 719 -1.94 24.66 -6.60
CA HIS A 719 -0.82 24.96 -5.71
C HIS A 719 -0.25 26.38 -5.90
N TYR A 720 -1.11 27.36 -6.23
CA TYR A 720 -0.72 28.75 -6.36
C TYR A 720 -0.62 29.40 -4.97
N LEU A 721 0.54 29.97 -4.65
CA LEU A 721 0.83 30.69 -3.41
C LEU A 721 1.80 31.85 -3.71
N GLY A 722 1.43 33.10 -3.39
CA GLY A 722 2.33 34.26 -3.46
C GLY A 722 1.79 35.50 -4.21
N PRO A 723 2.68 36.43 -4.61
CA PRO A 723 2.32 37.73 -5.23
C PRO A 723 2.27 37.74 -6.77
N GLN A 724 2.65 36.63 -7.42
CA GLN A 724 2.60 36.41 -8.88
C GLN A 724 1.22 35.92 -9.37
N ALA A 725 0.13 36.46 -8.82
CA ALA A 725 -1.21 35.88 -8.97
C ALA A 725 -1.66 35.77 -10.44
N PRO A 726 -2.40 34.70 -10.82
CA PRO A 726 -2.88 34.49 -12.19
C PRO A 726 -4.13 35.35 -12.47
N TYR A 727 -3.94 36.67 -12.44
CA TYR A 727 -4.93 37.63 -12.90
C TYR A 727 -5.17 37.42 -14.42
N PRO A 728 -6.41 37.23 -14.90
CA PRO A 728 -6.70 36.95 -16.32
C PRO A 728 -6.40 38.13 -17.24
N GLY A 729 -6.30 39.35 -16.70
CA GLY A 729 -6.02 40.57 -17.45
C GLY A 729 -7.06 40.84 -18.54
N SER A 730 -6.62 41.39 -19.68
CA SER A 730 -7.51 41.83 -20.76
C SER A 730 -8.33 40.74 -21.46
N THR A 731 -8.17 39.45 -21.13
CA THR A 731 -9.12 38.39 -21.54
C THR A 731 -10.48 38.55 -20.85
N PHE A 732 -10.48 39.05 -19.62
CA PHE A 732 -11.66 39.22 -18.76
C PHE A 732 -12.60 40.36 -19.22
N LYS A 733 -12.12 41.27 -20.09
CA LYS A 733 -12.92 42.37 -20.65
C LYS A 733 -14.23 41.90 -21.31
N LEU A 734 -14.26 40.66 -21.80
CA LEU A 734 -15.47 40.08 -22.39
C LEU A 734 -16.59 39.83 -21.36
N VAL A 735 -16.26 39.60 -20.07
CA VAL A 735 -17.26 39.55 -18.97
C VAL A 735 -17.97 40.91 -18.83
N VAL A 736 -17.21 42.00 -18.96
CA VAL A 736 -17.72 43.37 -18.89
C VAL A 736 -18.55 43.73 -20.12
N ALA A 737 -18.12 43.30 -21.30
CA ALA A 737 -18.86 43.49 -22.54
C ALA A 737 -20.21 42.74 -22.52
N VAL A 738 -20.21 41.49 -22.04
CA VAL A 738 -21.44 40.69 -21.81
C VAL A 738 -22.38 41.39 -20.84
N GLU A 739 -21.89 41.92 -19.70
CA GLU A 739 -22.75 42.63 -18.76
C GLU A 739 -23.33 43.92 -19.36
N ALA A 740 -22.50 44.72 -20.05
CA ALA A 740 -22.95 45.93 -20.73
C ALA A 740 -24.04 45.64 -21.78
N LEU A 741 -23.81 44.67 -22.67
CA LEU A 741 -24.76 44.28 -23.72
C LEU A 741 -26.01 43.56 -23.15
N SER A 742 -25.91 42.95 -21.97
CA SER A 742 -27.08 42.38 -21.26
C SER A 742 -28.01 43.45 -20.70
N GLN A 743 -27.49 44.63 -20.35
CA GLN A 743 -28.28 45.76 -19.87
C GLN A 743 -28.77 46.66 -21.01
N ASP A 744 -27.92 46.93 -22.00
CA ASP A 744 -28.19 47.86 -23.09
C ASP A 744 -27.41 47.48 -24.37
N ARG A 745 -28.13 47.07 -25.43
CA ARG A 745 -27.54 46.72 -26.72
C ARG A 745 -26.88 47.91 -27.43
N THR A 746 -27.26 49.16 -27.14
CA THR A 746 -26.66 50.34 -27.77
C THR A 746 -25.22 50.58 -27.33
N GLN A 747 -24.79 49.98 -26.21
CA GLN A 747 -23.41 50.01 -25.73
C GLN A 747 -22.39 49.54 -26.77
N TRP A 748 -22.78 48.67 -27.71
CA TRP A 748 -21.90 48.21 -28.80
C TRP A 748 -21.30 49.36 -29.63
N HIS A 749 -22.17 50.26 -30.09
CA HIS A 749 -21.81 51.41 -30.92
C HIS A 749 -21.39 52.63 -30.09
N ARG A 750 -21.43 52.54 -28.75
CA ARG A 750 -21.18 53.68 -27.87
C ARG A 750 -19.69 53.98 -27.78
N MET A 751 -19.29 55.00 -28.53
CA MET A 751 -17.94 55.57 -28.56
C MET A 751 -17.51 56.04 -27.16
N ARG A 752 -16.26 55.77 -26.78
CA ARG A 752 -15.63 56.34 -25.57
C ARG A 752 -14.18 56.72 -25.84
N GLU A 753 -13.89 58.01 -25.77
CA GLU A 753 -12.55 58.58 -25.91
C GLU A 753 -11.49 57.90 -25.02
N CYS A 754 -10.33 57.60 -25.59
CA CYS A 754 -9.15 57.10 -24.90
C CYS A 754 -7.93 58.00 -25.18
N LEU A 755 -7.62 58.91 -24.24
CA LEU A 755 -6.43 59.77 -24.22
C LEU A 755 -5.17 59.08 -23.66
N GLY A 756 -5.15 57.75 -23.60
CA GLY A 756 -4.01 56.97 -23.08
C GLY A 756 -3.94 56.91 -21.54
N TYR A 757 -4.70 57.74 -20.84
CA TYR A 757 -4.92 57.67 -19.39
C TYR A 757 -6.40 57.91 -19.06
N TYR A 758 -6.76 57.64 -17.80
CA TYR A 758 -8.07 57.91 -17.22
C TYR A 758 -7.93 58.32 -15.76
N GLN A 759 -8.56 59.43 -15.38
CA GLN A 759 -8.59 59.93 -14.01
C GLN A 759 -10.00 59.73 -13.44
N PRO A 760 -10.25 58.70 -12.62
CA PRO A 760 -11.57 58.51 -12.00
C PRO A 760 -11.87 59.63 -11.00
N LYS A 761 -13.15 60.01 -10.91
CA LYS A 761 -13.63 61.22 -10.21
C LYS A 761 -13.15 61.30 -8.75
N ASN A 762 -13.11 60.16 -8.07
CA ASN A 762 -12.69 60.01 -6.67
C ASN A 762 -11.35 59.25 -6.54
N GLY A 763 -10.47 59.33 -7.55
CA GLY A 763 -9.17 58.67 -7.57
C GLY A 763 -8.01 59.58 -7.17
N LYS A 764 -7.09 59.09 -6.32
CA LYS A 764 -5.83 59.80 -5.99
C LYS A 764 -4.69 59.55 -6.99
N ARG A 765 -4.89 58.69 -7.99
CA ARG A 765 -3.93 58.35 -9.05
C ARG A 765 -4.69 58.05 -10.35
N GLY A 766 -4.12 58.45 -11.48
CA GLY A 766 -4.64 58.08 -12.81
C GLY A 766 -4.30 56.64 -13.17
N LEU A 767 -5.19 55.99 -13.92
CA LEU A 767 -4.97 54.68 -14.54
C LEU A 767 -4.56 54.85 -16.00
N TYR A 768 -3.81 53.90 -16.55
CA TYR A 768 -3.23 54.04 -17.89
C TYR A 768 -3.75 52.99 -18.88
N CYS A 769 -3.87 53.41 -20.15
CA CYS A 769 -3.90 52.49 -21.26
C CYS A 769 -2.49 51.97 -21.55
N ASP A 770 -2.42 50.81 -22.19
CA ASP A 770 -1.19 50.22 -22.70
C ASP A 770 -0.52 51.19 -23.71
N ARG A 771 -1.24 51.52 -24.79
CA ARG A 771 -0.90 52.60 -25.70
C ARG A 771 -1.04 53.98 -25.03
N ARG A 772 0.09 54.52 -24.59
CA ARG A 772 0.20 55.84 -23.92
C ARG A 772 -0.20 57.04 -24.79
N ALA A 773 -0.07 56.91 -26.11
CA ALA A 773 -0.59 57.90 -27.08
C ALA A 773 -2.12 57.86 -27.27
N GLY A 774 -2.83 57.02 -26.51
CA GLY A 774 -4.26 56.85 -26.62
C GLY A 774 -4.72 56.02 -27.82
N HIS A 775 -6.04 55.80 -27.85
CA HIS A 775 -6.75 55.16 -28.95
C HIS A 775 -7.69 56.11 -29.69
N LEU A 776 -7.89 57.33 -29.17
CA LEU A 776 -8.96 58.27 -29.53
C LEU A 776 -10.34 57.69 -29.20
N ASP A 777 -11.41 58.20 -29.80
CA ASP A 777 -12.75 57.62 -29.68
C ASP A 777 -12.80 56.24 -30.35
N VAL A 778 -13.22 55.23 -29.59
CA VAL A 778 -13.36 53.84 -30.05
C VAL A 778 -14.71 53.26 -29.63
N ALA A 779 -15.28 52.40 -30.46
CA ALA A 779 -16.49 51.61 -30.16
C ALA A 779 -16.15 50.37 -29.31
N MET A 780 -17.15 49.58 -28.88
CA MET A 780 -16.89 48.38 -28.05
C MET A 780 -16.08 47.32 -28.81
N GLU A 781 -16.44 47.06 -30.07
CA GLU A 781 -15.73 46.14 -30.98
C GLU A 781 -14.23 46.46 -31.06
N GLU A 782 -13.93 47.72 -31.37
CA GLU A 782 -12.57 48.21 -31.54
C GLU A 782 -11.80 48.26 -30.20
N ALA A 783 -12.50 48.57 -29.09
CA ALA A 783 -11.94 48.52 -27.76
C ALA A 783 -11.57 47.10 -27.31
N ILE A 784 -12.31 46.08 -27.76
CA ILE A 784 -11.97 44.66 -27.58
C ILE A 784 -10.75 44.31 -28.45
N MET A 785 -10.81 44.61 -29.76
CA MET A 785 -9.76 44.32 -30.75
C MET A 785 -8.39 44.91 -30.35
N ARG A 786 -8.36 46.24 -30.15
CA ARG A 786 -7.18 47.04 -29.71
C ARG A 786 -6.92 46.93 -28.20
N SER A 787 -7.72 46.12 -27.47
CA SER A 787 -7.58 45.85 -26.04
C SER A 787 -7.50 47.10 -25.15
N CYS A 788 -8.25 48.16 -25.48
CA CYS A 788 -8.24 49.45 -24.78
C CYS A 788 -8.55 49.31 -23.27
N ASN A 789 -7.71 49.84 -22.38
CA ASN A 789 -8.05 49.85 -20.93
C ASN A 789 -9.04 50.96 -20.58
N VAL A 790 -8.85 52.18 -21.13
CA VAL A 790 -9.65 53.36 -20.76
C VAL A 790 -11.13 53.20 -21.08
N TYR A 791 -11.47 52.56 -22.19
CA TYR A 791 -12.85 52.19 -22.53
C TYR A 791 -13.48 51.34 -21.42
N PHE A 792 -12.78 50.30 -20.97
CA PHE A 792 -13.24 49.38 -19.94
C PHE A 792 -13.14 49.95 -18.52
N TYR A 793 -12.26 50.91 -18.24
CA TYR A 793 -12.31 51.69 -16.98
C TYR A 793 -13.57 52.55 -16.92
N LYS A 794 -13.87 53.32 -17.99
CA LYS A 794 -15.09 54.13 -18.10
C LYS A 794 -16.34 53.26 -17.99
N LEU A 795 -16.40 52.14 -18.70
CA LEU A 795 -17.52 51.18 -18.65
C LEU A 795 -17.62 50.47 -17.29
N GLY A 796 -16.51 50.18 -16.62
CA GLY A 796 -16.50 49.61 -15.27
C GLY A 796 -17.00 50.59 -14.20
N GLU A 797 -16.63 51.87 -14.27
CA GLU A 797 -17.19 52.92 -13.41
C GLU A 797 -18.71 53.08 -13.64
N GLU A 798 -19.16 52.90 -14.88
CA GLU A 798 -20.58 52.99 -15.27
C GLU A 798 -21.43 51.80 -14.78
N LEU A 799 -20.91 50.56 -14.84
CA LEU A 799 -21.63 49.34 -14.43
C LEU A 799 -21.60 49.05 -12.92
N GLY A 800 -20.57 49.54 -12.21
CA GLY A 800 -20.36 49.26 -10.78
C GLY A 800 -19.78 47.87 -10.49
N TYR A 801 -19.32 47.65 -9.26
CA TYR A 801 -18.60 46.43 -8.89
C TYR A 801 -19.54 45.22 -8.75
N GLU A 802 -20.71 45.43 -8.15
CA GLU A 802 -21.69 44.41 -7.81
C GLU A 802 -22.27 43.71 -9.05
N ALA A 803 -22.50 44.46 -10.14
CA ALA A 803 -22.96 43.90 -11.41
C ALA A 803 -21.89 42.99 -12.04
N LEU A 804 -20.65 43.49 -12.13
CA LEU A 804 -19.50 42.74 -12.65
C LEU A 804 -19.22 41.49 -11.80
N TYR A 805 -19.28 41.59 -10.47
CA TYR A 805 -19.12 40.47 -9.55
C TYR A 805 -20.17 39.38 -9.79
N ARG A 806 -21.47 39.75 -9.84
CA ARG A 806 -22.57 38.80 -10.09
C ARG A 806 -22.42 38.12 -11.46
N ARG A 807 -22.09 38.88 -12.52
CA ARG A 807 -21.84 38.31 -13.84
C ARG A 807 -20.66 37.34 -13.83
N SER A 808 -19.60 37.66 -13.10
CA SER A 808 -18.42 36.82 -12.96
C SER A 808 -18.75 35.47 -12.30
N GLN A 809 -19.53 35.48 -11.21
CA GLN A 809 -20.01 34.25 -10.58
C GLN A 809 -20.89 33.41 -11.52
N GLN A 810 -21.83 34.04 -12.24
CA GLN A 810 -22.67 33.36 -13.23
C GLN A 810 -21.87 32.70 -14.37
N LEU A 811 -20.66 33.21 -14.65
CA LEU A 811 -19.73 32.67 -15.66
C LEU A 811 -18.67 31.74 -15.06
N GLY A 812 -18.80 31.35 -13.78
CA GLY A 812 -17.97 30.36 -13.12
C GLY A 812 -16.63 30.86 -12.58
N PHE A 813 -16.45 32.18 -12.42
CA PHE A 813 -15.30 32.76 -11.71
C PHE A 813 -15.54 32.80 -10.19
N GLY A 814 -14.47 32.67 -9.41
CA GLY A 814 -14.51 32.65 -7.94
C GLY A 814 -14.74 31.27 -7.31
N GLU A 815 -15.07 30.25 -8.11
CA GLU A 815 -15.32 28.88 -7.66
C GLU A 815 -14.46 27.86 -8.45
N PRO A 816 -14.10 26.70 -7.86
CA PRO A 816 -13.49 25.59 -8.58
C PRO A 816 -14.36 25.11 -9.75
N THR A 817 -13.75 24.52 -10.79
CA THR A 817 -14.46 24.23 -12.06
C THR A 817 -15.44 23.05 -12.00
N GLY A 818 -15.52 22.36 -10.85
CA GLY A 818 -16.29 21.13 -10.68
C GLY A 818 -15.63 19.90 -11.31
N LEU A 819 -14.34 19.96 -11.61
CA LEU A 819 -13.54 18.84 -12.10
C LEU A 819 -13.64 17.67 -11.12
N ARG A 820 -14.27 16.55 -11.50
CA ARG A 820 -14.54 15.41 -10.58
C ARG A 820 -13.30 14.86 -9.86
N LEU A 821 -12.09 15.13 -10.38
CA LEU A 821 -10.82 14.78 -9.77
C LEU A 821 -10.55 15.51 -8.44
N THR A 822 -11.00 16.76 -8.30
CA THR A 822 -10.75 17.64 -7.13
C THR A 822 -11.91 17.64 -6.12
N GLN A 823 -12.83 16.70 -6.27
CA GLN A 823 -14.04 16.59 -5.46
C GLN A 823 -14.06 15.27 -4.68
N THR A 824 -14.83 15.28 -3.59
CA THR A 824 -15.22 14.12 -2.80
C THR A 824 -16.74 14.00 -2.79
N VAL A 825 -17.25 12.79 -2.54
CA VAL A 825 -18.66 12.62 -2.16
C VAL A 825 -18.81 13.07 -0.70
N GLY A 826 -19.79 13.92 -0.42
CA GLY A 826 -20.19 14.33 0.93
C GLY A 826 -21.25 13.42 1.53
N GLU A 827 -21.63 13.65 2.79
CA GLU A 827 -22.56 12.79 3.55
C GLU A 827 -23.95 12.65 2.88
N GLU A 828 -24.41 13.69 2.19
CA GLU A 828 -25.67 13.71 1.41
C GLU A 828 -25.56 13.05 0.02
N GLY A 829 -24.41 12.44 -0.32
CA GLY A 829 -24.13 11.90 -1.66
C GLY A 829 -23.79 12.95 -2.72
N SER A 830 -23.78 14.24 -2.37
CA SER A 830 -23.43 15.36 -3.25
C SER A 830 -21.91 15.46 -3.47
N TRP A 831 -21.47 15.87 -4.66
CA TRP A 831 -20.04 16.07 -4.96
C TRP A 831 -19.58 17.46 -4.51
N GLN A 832 -18.65 17.51 -3.56
CA GLN A 832 -18.13 18.73 -2.92
C GLN A 832 -16.64 18.89 -3.17
N PHE A 833 -16.12 20.12 -3.24
CA PHE A 833 -14.70 20.38 -3.47
C PHE A 833 -13.86 19.94 -2.26
N GLY A 834 -12.88 19.05 -2.46
CA GLY A 834 -12.13 18.47 -1.35
C GLY A 834 -11.28 17.26 -1.69
N GLY A 835 -10.92 16.50 -0.66
CA GLY A 835 -10.07 15.31 -0.80
C GLY A 835 -8.61 15.60 -1.20
N PRO A 836 -7.83 14.55 -1.51
CA PRO A 836 -6.37 14.65 -1.73
C PRO A 836 -5.98 15.56 -2.90
N ASN A 837 -6.81 15.60 -3.95
CA ASN A 837 -6.52 16.28 -5.21
C ASN A 837 -7.02 17.72 -5.27
N ALA A 838 -7.75 18.23 -4.27
CA ALA A 838 -8.19 19.63 -4.24
C ALA A 838 -7.03 20.66 -4.15
N GLY A 839 -5.77 20.22 -4.08
CA GLY A 839 -4.61 21.08 -4.34
C GLY A 839 -4.51 21.56 -5.80
N LEU A 840 -5.01 20.74 -6.74
CA LEU A 840 -4.91 20.97 -8.19
C LEU A 840 -5.70 22.19 -8.70
N GLU A 841 -6.71 22.67 -7.97
CA GLU A 841 -7.45 23.90 -8.30
C GLU A 841 -7.36 24.97 -7.19
N ARG A 842 -6.59 24.73 -6.12
CA ARG A 842 -6.43 25.69 -5.02
C ARG A 842 -5.44 26.81 -5.37
N GLY A 843 -5.88 28.04 -5.15
CA GLY A 843 -5.07 29.26 -5.22
C GLY A 843 -5.23 30.11 -6.49
N ALA A 844 -6.05 29.69 -7.48
CA ALA A 844 -6.13 30.35 -8.78
C ALA A 844 -7.53 30.32 -9.40
N ASN A 845 -8.58 30.40 -8.58
CA ASN A 845 -9.98 30.40 -9.01
C ASN A 845 -10.76 31.34 -8.06
N PHE A 846 -10.33 32.60 -7.93
CA PHE A 846 -10.73 33.50 -6.84
C PHE A 846 -11.42 34.78 -7.36
N LEU A 847 -12.39 35.30 -6.59
CA LEU A 847 -13.12 36.54 -6.89
C LEU A 847 -13.46 37.24 -5.57
N THR A 848 -13.04 38.50 -5.41
CA THR A 848 -13.27 39.26 -4.17
C THR A 848 -14.74 39.66 -4.02
N GLU A 849 -15.36 39.32 -2.89
CA GLU A 849 -16.74 39.71 -2.59
C GLU A 849 -16.91 41.25 -2.48
N PRO A 850 -18.05 41.84 -2.89
CA PRO A 850 -18.24 43.29 -2.89
C PRO A 850 -18.00 43.96 -1.52
N GLN A 851 -18.33 43.25 -0.44
CA GLN A 851 -18.12 43.71 0.93
C GLN A 851 -16.64 43.96 1.30
N PHE A 852 -15.69 43.40 0.56
CA PHE A 852 -14.25 43.64 0.69
C PHE A 852 -13.66 44.51 -0.44
N ALA A 853 -14.46 44.90 -1.44
CA ALA A 853 -14.05 45.64 -2.64
C ALA A 853 -14.55 47.10 -2.65
N ARG A 854 -14.55 47.77 -1.49
CA ARG A 854 -15.20 49.09 -1.27
C ARG A 854 -14.38 50.31 -1.73
N HIS A 855 -13.50 50.17 -2.72
CA HIS A 855 -12.68 51.29 -3.21
C HIS A 855 -13.18 51.82 -4.57
N SER A 856 -13.02 53.13 -4.81
CA SER A 856 -13.41 53.77 -6.08
C SER A 856 -12.68 53.22 -7.31
N LEU A 857 -11.56 52.51 -7.13
CA LEU A 857 -10.81 51.83 -8.19
C LEU A 857 -11.19 50.35 -8.37
N SER A 858 -12.00 49.77 -7.47
CA SER A 858 -12.34 48.34 -7.50
C SER A 858 -13.04 47.89 -8.79
N PRO A 859 -14.11 48.55 -9.27
CA PRO A 859 -14.73 48.16 -10.54
C PRO A 859 -13.81 48.38 -11.75
N LEU A 860 -12.90 49.34 -11.70
CA LEU A 860 -11.98 49.68 -12.79
C LEU A 860 -10.83 48.67 -12.91
N HIS A 861 -10.35 48.13 -11.78
CA HIS A 861 -9.38 47.04 -11.80
C HIS A 861 -10.04 45.71 -12.19
N LEU A 862 -11.25 45.44 -11.66
CA LEU A 862 -12.01 44.25 -12.04
C LEU A 862 -12.34 44.25 -13.54
N SER A 863 -12.72 45.38 -14.14
CA SER A 863 -13.09 45.46 -15.56
C SER A 863 -11.95 45.19 -16.55
N ILE A 864 -10.69 45.19 -16.08
CA ILE A 864 -9.52 44.77 -16.87
C ILE A 864 -8.91 43.45 -16.38
N GLY A 865 -9.62 42.68 -15.54
CA GLY A 865 -9.19 41.39 -15.02
C GLY A 865 -7.99 41.48 -14.07
N GLN A 866 -7.97 42.49 -13.19
CA GLN A 866 -6.86 42.78 -12.26
C GLN A 866 -7.29 42.88 -10.80
N ALA A 867 -6.38 42.48 -9.90
CA ALA A 867 -6.47 42.52 -8.43
C ALA A 867 -7.61 41.71 -7.79
N TYR A 868 -8.85 41.88 -8.24
CA TYR A 868 -10.07 41.36 -7.62
C TYR A 868 -10.57 40.03 -8.19
N VAL A 869 -9.92 39.51 -9.24
CA VAL A 869 -10.25 38.22 -9.88
C VAL A 869 -8.99 37.49 -10.31
N GLN A 870 -8.90 36.20 -10.01
CA GLN A 870 -7.81 35.29 -10.42
C GLN A 870 -8.44 34.07 -11.08
N ALA A 871 -7.86 33.61 -12.19
CA ALA A 871 -8.42 32.51 -12.97
C ALA A 871 -7.37 31.49 -13.39
N SER A 872 -7.80 30.23 -13.48
CA SER A 872 -7.02 29.15 -14.07
C SER A 872 -7.18 29.16 -15.61
N PRO A 873 -6.20 28.65 -16.37
CA PRO A 873 -6.40 28.36 -17.79
C PRO A 873 -7.63 27.49 -18.05
N LEU A 874 -7.96 26.55 -17.16
CA LEU A 874 -9.20 25.78 -17.26
C LEU A 874 -10.46 26.66 -17.10
N GLN A 875 -10.55 27.55 -16.11
CA GLN A 875 -11.65 28.52 -16.01
C GLN A 875 -11.76 29.38 -17.28
N MET A 876 -10.64 29.88 -17.79
CA MET A 876 -10.63 30.70 -19.00
C MET A 876 -11.07 29.92 -20.25
N ALA A 877 -10.66 28.66 -20.41
CA ALA A 877 -11.14 27.78 -21.49
C ALA A 877 -12.65 27.49 -21.37
N ARG A 878 -13.19 27.31 -20.16
CA ARG A 878 -14.64 27.15 -19.95
C ARG A 878 -15.41 28.42 -20.36
N PHE A 879 -14.94 29.58 -19.95
CA PHE A 879 -15.56 30.87 -20.28
C PHE A 879 -15.53 31.14 -21.79
N PHE A 880 -14.40 30.87 -22.47
CA PHE A 880 -14.32 31.00 -23.93
C PHE A 880 -15.15 29.94 -24.67
N GLY A 881 -15.29 28.73 -24.12
CA GLY A 881 -16.25 27.73 -24.61
C GLY A 881 -17.70 28.22 -24.54
N TRP A 882 -18.10 28.87 -23.44
CA TRP A 882 -19.42 29.51 -23.33
C TRP A 882 -19.56 30.70 -24.30
N LEU A 883 -18.52 31.53 -24.48
CA LEU A 883 -18.53 32.63 -25.47
C LEU A 883 -18.70 32.14 -26.92
N GLY A 884 -18.37 30.89 -27.23
CA GLY A 884 -18.61 30.26 -28.53
C GLY A 884 -19.94 29.52 -28.65
N THR A 885 -20.52 29.01 -27.55
CA THR A 885 -21.62 28.01 -27.62
C THR A 885 -22.83 28.28 -26.73
N GLY A 886 -22.78 29.26 -25.81
CA GLY A 886 -23.77 29.43 -24.75
C GLY A 886 -23.77 28.32 -23.68
N LYS A 887 -22.80 27.40 -23.72
CA LYS A 887 -22.66 26.28 -22.76
C LYS A 887 -21.41 26.47 -21.91
N LEU A 888 -21.61 26.75 -20.62
CA LEU A 888 -20.58 26.79 -19.60
C LEU A 888 -20.35 25.35 -19.10
N TRP A 889 -19.57 24.60 -19.86
CA TRP A 889 -19.26 23.19 -19.58
C TRP A 889 -18.60 22.98 -18.21
N ARG A 890 -18.93 21.86 -17.56
CA ARG A 890 -18.18 21.31 -16.43
C ARG A 890 -17.12 20.33 -16.98
N PRO A 891 -15.81 20.55 -16.75
CA PRO A 891 -14.76 19.78 -17.41
C PRO A 891 -14.78 18.29 -17.09
N ARG A 892 -14.99 17.46 -18.11
CA ARG A 892 -15.08 16.00 -18.03
C ARG A 892 -13.71 15.36 -18.26
N LEU A 893 -12.92 15.23 -17.20
CA LEU A 893 -11.63 14.51 -17.24
C LEU A 893 -11.77 12.99 -17.12
N VAL A 894 -12.88 12.49 -16.56
CA VAL A 894 -13.17 11.04 -16.49
C VAL A 894 -14.42 10.78 -17.30
N LEU A 895 -14.32 9.86 -18.26
CA LEU A 895 -15.41 9.44 -19.13
C LEU A 895 -16.19 8.29 -18.48
N ALA A 896 -15.46 7.29 -17.97
CA ALA A 896 -15.98 6.09 -17.33
C ALA A 896 -15.03 5.57 -16.23
N ALA A 897 -15.55 4.90 -15.21
CA ALA A 897 -14.78 4.18 -14.20
C ALA A 897 -15.43 2.84 -13.85
N GLY A 898 -14.84 1.74 -14.31
CA GLY A 898 -15.47 0.43 -14.36
C GLY A 898 -16.79 0.49 -15.13
N ASP A 899 -17.86 -0.02 -14.52
CA ASP A 899 -19.19 -0.08 -15.14
C ASP A 899 -19.99 1.24 -15.00
N THR A 900 -19.35 2.32 -14.53
CA THR A 900 -19.98 3.63 -14.32
C THR A 900 -19.54 4.64 -15.37
N ASP A 901 -20.41 4.94 -16.33
CA ASP A 901 -20.26 6.09 -17.23
C ASP A 901 -20.59 7.41 -16.53
N PHE A 902 -19.78 8.44 -16.78
CA PHE A 902 -19.99 9.78 -16.26
C PHE A 902 -20.57 10.71 -17.32
N ALA A 903 -21.83 11.10 -17.19
CA ALA A 903 -22.47 12.05 -18.09
C ALA A 903 -21.72 13.40 -18.21
N ALA A 904 -21.84 14.01 -19.39
CA ALA A 904 -21.45 15.38 -19.65
C ALA A 904 -22.44 16.36 -18.98
N ASP A 905 -21.96 17.54 -18.59
CA ASP A 905 -22.66 18.46 -17.68
C ASP A 905 -22.28 19.91 -18.04
N PHE A 906 -23.26 20.81 -18.15
CA PHE A 906 -23.05 22.23 -18.46
C PHE A 906 -24.18 23.10 -17.92
N GLN A 907 -23.86 24.36 -17.65
CA GLN A 907 -24.84 25.41 -17.38
C GLN A 907 -25.01 26.28 -18.63
N SER A 908 -26.18 26.92 -18.80
CA SER A 908 -26.39 27.93 -19.85
C SER A 908 -26.83 29.26 -19.24
N PRO A 909 -25.88 30.05 -18.69
CA PRO A 909 -26.09 31.47 -18.42
C PRO A 909 -26.57 32.18 -19.69
N ALA A 910 -27.55 33.08 -19.55
CA ALA A 910 -28.23 33.70 -20.68
C ALA A 910 -27.27 34.41 -21.64
N TYR A 911 -27.29 33.99 -22.91
CA TYR A 911 -26.40 34.47 -23.97
C TYR A 911 -27.14 34.44 -25.32
N PRO A 912 -27.82 35.53 -25.71
CA PRO A 912 -28.55 35.59 -26.99
C PRO A 912 -27.60 35.47 -28.18
N ASP A 913 -28.05 34.85 -29.27
CA ASP A 913 -27.27 34.67 -30.51
C ASP A 913 -26.66 35.99 -31.00
N TRP A 914 -27.47 37.05 -31.11
CA TRP A 914 -26.99 38.37 -31.55
C TRP A 914 -25.83 38.92 -30.69
N MET A 915 -25.74 38.56 -29.41
CA MET A 915 -24.64 38.99 -28.53
C MET A 915 -23.40 38.13 -28.74
N ARG A 916 -23.57 36.81 -28.97
CA ARG A 916 -22.50 35.91 -29.37
C ARG A 916 -21.88 36.38 -30.68
N ASP A 917 -22.70 36.72 -31.68
CA ASP A 917 -22.24 37.01 -33.03
C ASP A 917 -21.41 38.32 -33.07
N LEU A 918 -21.83 39.36 -32.34
CA LEU A 918 -21.03 40.59 -32.17
C LEU A 918 -19.71 40.33 -31.43
N LEU A 919 -19.71 39.54 -30.35
CA LEU A 919 -18.48 39.23 -29.61
C LEU A 919 -17.55 38.31 -30.41
N ASN A 920 -18.10 37.41 -31.24
CA ASN A 920 -17.36 36.59 -32.22
C ASN A 920 -16.64 37.49 -33.23
N GLN A 921 -17.34 38.45 -33.86
CA GLN A 921 -16.75 39.44 -34.76
C GLN A 921 -15.58 40.19 -34.12
N ALA A 922 -15.72 40.70 -32.89
CA ALA A 922 -14.62 41.38 -32.20
C ALA A 922 -13.44 40.44 -31.86
N MET A 923 -13.71 39.20 -31.45
CA MET A 923 -12.69 38.18 -31.16
C MET A 923 -11.98 37.65 -32.41
N ARG A 924 -12.64 37.68 -33.56
CA ARG A 924 -12.02 37.48 -34.88
C ARG A 924 -11.14 38.66 -35.25
N GLY A 925 -11.61 39.90 -35.08
CA GLY A 925 -10.82 41.12 -35.29
C GLY A 925 -9.52 41.18 -34.49
N VAL A 926 -9.49 40.60 -33.27
CA VAL A 926 -8.24 40.43 -32.48
C VAL A 926 -7.15 39.63 -33.24
N VAL A 927 -7.55 38.68 -34.09
CA VAL A 927 -6.66 37.73 -34.79
C VAL A 927 -6.49 38.09 -36.28
N GLU A 928 -7.54 38.56 -36.93
CA GLU A 928 -7.62 38.77 -38.39
C GLU A 928 -7.16 40.18 -38.82
N HIS A 929 -7.27 41.21 -37.97
CA HIS A 929 -7.13 42.61 -38.43
C HIS A 929 -5.69 43.17 -38.36
N PRO A 930 -5.02 43.47 -39.49
CA PRO A 930 -3.58 43.73 -39.55
C PRO A 930 -3.07 44.93 -38.74
N PHE A 931 -3.87 45.99 -38.60
CA PHE A 931 -3.45 47.22 -37.91
C PHE A 931 -3.88 47.33 -36.44
N HIS A 932 -4.77 46.45 -35.97
CA HIS A 932 -5.54 46.62 -34.72
C HIS A 932 -5.70 45.34 -33.90
N GLY A 933 -5.64 44.17 -34.54
CA GLY A 933 -5.74 42.88 -33.89
C GLY A 933 -4.54 42.62 -32.98
N THR A 934 -4.78 42.51 -31.68
CA THR A 934 -3.70 42.31 -30.69
C THR A 934 -3.07 40.91 -30.69
N ALA A 935 -3.59 39.97 -31.48
CA ALA A 935 -2.98 38.68 -31.80
C ALA A 935 -2.81 38.45 -33.32
N TYR A 936 -2.91 39.50 -34.15
CA TYR A 936 -2.62 39.39 -35.58
C TYR A 936 -1.13 39.13 -35.81
N ASP A 937 -0.82 38.13 -36.62
CA ASP A 937 0.55 37.79 -36.99
C ASP A 937 0.63 37.20 -38.40
N ALA A 938 1.43 37.81 -39.28
CA ALA A 938 1.59 37.37 -40.66
C ALA A 938 2.57 36.18 -40.85
N GLN A 939 3.24 35.74 -39.77
CA GLN A 939 4.18 34.61 -39.76
C GLN A 939 3.62 33.41 -38.98
N PHE A 940 2.74 33.65 -38.01
CA PHE A 940 2.02 32.64 -37.24
C PHE A 940 0.49 32.89 -37.28
N PRO A 941 -0.14 32.91 -38.48
CA PRO A 941 -1.51 33.34 -38.68
C PRO A 941 -2.53 32.36 -38.08
N LEU A 942 -2.99 32.62 -36.86
CA LEU A 942 -4.10 31.89 -36.22
C LEU A 942 -5.42 31.96 -37.02
N ALA A 943 -5.55 32.92 -37.95
CA ALA A 943 -6.67 33.03 -38.87
C ALA A 943 -6.81 31.82 -39.82
N GLU A 944 -5.71 31.15 -40.19
CA GLU A 944 -5.73 29.93 -41.03
C GLU A 944 -6.49 28.76 -40.37
N PHE A 945 -6.61 28.80 -39.04
CA PHE A 945 -7.32 27.81 -38.23
C PHE A 945 -8.71 28.32 -37.75
N PHE A 946 -9.20 29.42 -38.33
CA PHE A 946 -10.49 30.06 -38.01
C PHE A 946 -10.65 30.41 -36.52
N VAL A 947 -9.58 30.85 -35.85
CA VAL A 947 -9.58 31.11 -34.40
C VAL A 947 -10.23 32.45 -34.06
N ALA A 948 -11.22 32.43 -33.16
CA ALA A 948 -11.70 33.62 -32.46
C ALA A 948 -11.11 33.63 -31.04
N GLY A 949 -10.47 34.73 -30.62
CA GLY A 949 -9.85 34.78 -29.30
C GLY A 949 -9.54 36.17 -28.75
N LYS A 950 -8.92 36.20 -27.57
CA LYS A 950 -8.53 37.43 -26.89
C LYS A 950 -7.17 37.30 -26.20
N THR A 951 -6.36 38.33 -26.38
CA THR A 951 -5.11 38.55 -25.63
C THR A 951 -5.36 39.06 -24.21
N GLY A 952 -4.51 38.61 -23.29
CA GLY A 952 -4.33 39.23 -21.99
C GLY A 952 -2.86 39.55 -21.72
N THR A 953 -2.66 40.53 -20.86
CA THR A 953 -1.38 40.86 -20.24
C THR A 953 -1.72 41.23 -18.81
N ALA A 954 -1.01 40.65 -17.85
CA ALA A 954 -1.30 40.85 -16.44
C ALA A 954 -0.04 41.25 -15.66
N GLN A 955 -0.13 42.36 -14.94
CA GLN A 955 0.93 42.82 -14.04
C GLN A 955 0.84 42.07 -12.71
N VAL A 956 1.99 41.80 -12.09
CA VAL A 956 2.11 41.12 -10.80
C VAL A 956 3.22 41.78 -9.97
N GLY A 957 3.21 41.56 -8.66
CA GLY A 957 4.08 42.30 -7.72
C GLY A 957 3.62 43.76 -7.49
N GLY A 958 4.02 44.33 -6.35
CA GLY A 958 3.73 45.72 -6.00
C GLY A 958 4.89 46.65 -6.39
N ASN A 959 4.62 47.61 -7.28
CA ASN A 959 5.59 48.48 -7.97
C ASN A 959 6.60 47.72 -8.86
N SER A 960 6.61 48.06 -10.15
CA SER A 960 7.02 47.17 -11.24
C SER A 960 8.49 47.31 -11.69
N GLU A 961 9.44 47.35 -10.76
CA GLU A 961 10.88 47.44 -11.10
C GLU A 961 11.70 46.19 -10.71
N ASP A 962 11.11 45.25 -9.96
CA ASP A 962 11.76 43.97 -9.64
C ASP A 962 11.70 43.01 -10.86
N PRO A 963 12.84 42.57 -11.42
CA PRO A 963 12.86 41.68 -12.60
C PRO A 963 12.28 40.29 -12.33
N ARG A 964 11.95 39.95 -11.07
CA ARG A 964 11.26 38.71 -10.66
C ARG A 964 9.72 38.81 -10.75
N PHE A 965 9.16 39.99 -10.95
CA PHE A 965 7.71 40.23 -11.04
C PHE A 965 7.33 40.85 -12.40
N ARG A 966 7.51 40.05 -13.46
CA ARG A 966 7.24 40.42 -14.86
C ARG A 966 5.81 40.05 -15.26
N VAL A 967 5.32 40.68 -16.32
CA VAL A 967 3.95 40.41 -16.81
C VAL A 967 3.74 38.96 -17.23
N HIS A 968 2.54 38.45 -16.93
CA HIS A 968 2.02 37.20 -17.47
C HIS A 968 1.38 37.46 -18.83
N GLY A 969 1.73 36.65 -19.83
CA GLY A 969 1.12 36.67 -21.16
C GLY A 969 -0.03 35.66 -21.24
N TRP A 970 -1.20 36.08 -21.68
CA TRP A 970 -2.39 35.22 -21.79
C TRP A 970 -2.95 35.20 -23.21
N PHE A 971 -3.40 34.05 -23.68
CA PHE A 971 -4.31 33.95 -24.82
C PHE A 971 -5.41 32.94 -24.52
N ALA A 972 -6.67 33.31 -24.78
CA ALA A 972 -7.83 32.44 -24.64
C ALA A 972 -8.68 32.54 -25.91
N ALA A 973 -9.20 31.41 -26.39
CA ALA A 973 -9.78 31.31 -27.72
C ALA A 973 -10.70 30.10 -27.89
N TYR A 974 -11.49 30.11 -28.97
CA TYR A 974 -12.20 28.95 -29.48
C TYR A 974 -12.10 28.86 -31.01
N TRP A 975 -12.28 27.66 -31.55
CA TRP A 975 -12.24 27.41 -32.99
C TRP A 975 -13.02 26.14 -33.40
N PRO A 976 -13.43 26.04 -34.68
CA PRO A 976 -13.51 27.14 -35.64
C PRO A 976 -14.57 28.17 -35.20
N HIS A 977 -14.41 29.44 -35.57
CA HIS A 977 -15.27 30.51 -35.07
C HIS A 977 -16.73 30.42 -35.53
N TYR A 978 -17.01 29.72 -36.64
CA TYR A 978 -18.35 29.53 -37.21
C TYR A 978 -19.11 28.35 -36.57
N GLU A 979 -18.42 27.30 -36.14
CA GLU A 979 -19.02 26.17 -35.42
C GLU A 979 -18.06 25.68 -34.31
N PRO A 980 -18.04 26.33 -33.14
CA PRO A 980 -17.00 26.12 -32.13
C PRO A 980 -16.98 24.71 -31.55
N ARG A 981 -15.96 23.91 -31.93
CA ARG A 981 -15.70 22.57 -31.38
C ARG A 981 -14.69 22.58 -30.23
N PHE A 982 -13.73 23.49 -30.24
CA PHE A 982 -12.65 23.50 -29.25
C PHE A 982 -12.54 24.86 -28.56
N SER A 983 -12.22 24.86 -27.26
CA SER A 983 -11.80 26.07 -26.56
C SER A 983 -10.56 25.83 -25.72
N ALA A 984 -9.64 26.79 -25.74
CA ALA A 984 -8.39 26.75 -25.00
C ALA A 984 -8.11 28.05 -24.26
N ALA A 985 -7.27 27.96 -23.24
CA ALA A 985 -6.53 29.10 -22.73
C ALA A 985 -5.12 28.71 -22.32
N ILE A 986 -4.20 29.67 -22.50
CA ILE A 986 -2.76 29.54 -22.31
C ILE A 986 -2.29 30.71 -21.44
N LEU A 987 -1.59 30.39 -20.36
CA LEU A 987 -0.95 31.33 -19.43
C LEU A 987 0.57 31.12 -19.47
N CYS A 988 1.33 32.13 -19.89
CA CYS A 988 2.79 32.19 -19.84
C CYS A 988 3.26 33.10 -18.68
N GLU A 989 3.61 32.50 -17.55
CA GLU A 989 3.94 33.20 -16.30
C GLU A 989 5.28 33.95 -16.38
N ASN A 990 5.32 35.20 -15.91
CA ASN A 990 6.50 36.07 -15.82
C ASN A 990 7.31 36.20 -17.15
N SER A 991 6.68 35.93 -18.29
CA SER A 991 7.31 35.98 -19.61
C SER A 991 7.89 37.36 -19.94
N GLY A 992 7.29 38.43 -19.40
CA GLY A 992 7.63 39.81 -19.74
C GLY A 992 7.09 40.26 -21.10
N LEU A 993 6.25 39.44 -21.74
CA LEU A 993 5.69 39.68 -23.08
C LEU A 993 4.15 39.73 -23.04
N HIS A 994 3.51 40.27 -24.08
CA HIS A 994 2.06 40.26 -24.21
C HIS A 994 1.56 38.91 -24.74
N GLY A 995 0.26 38.62 -24.57
CA GLY A 995 -0.35 37.39 -25.04
C GLY A 995 -0.14 37.09 -26.52
N GLY A 996 -0.14 38.13 -27.37
CA GLY A 996 0.10 38.04 -28.81
C GLY A 996 1.55 37.75 -29.21
N ASP A 997 2.52 37.91 -28.30
CA ASP A 997 3.94 37.69 -28.57
C ASP A 997 4.42 36.28 -28.17
N ILE A 998 3.60 35.52 -27.43
CA ILE A 998 4.00 34.22 -26.85
C ILE A 998 2.88 33.20 -26.73
N ALA A 999 1.73 33.54 -26.16
CA ALA A 999 0.66 32.57 -25.90
C ALA A 999 -0.13 32.21 -27.18
N SER A 1000 -0.27 33.17 -28.10
CA SER A 1000 -0.67 32.95 -29.50
C SER A 1000 0.24 31.95 -30.22
N LEU A 1001 1.56 32.09 -30.05
CA LEU A 1001 2.57 31.25 -30.73
C LEU A 1001 2.52 29.80 -30.21
N VAL A 1002 2.29 29.61 -28.91
CA VAL A 1002 2.04 28.28 -28.32
C VAL A 1002 0.76 27.66 -28.89
N LEU A 1003 -0.31 28.44 -29.10
CA LEU A 1003 -1.52 27.92 -29.75
C LEU A 1003 -1.27 27.55 -31.21
N TYR A 1004 -0.55 28.38 -31.96
CA TYR A 1004 -0.26 28.14 -33.38
C TYR A 1004 0.55 26.86 -33.60
N GLU A 1005 1.63 26.66 -32.85
CA GLU A 1005 2.44 25.43 -32.98
C GLU A 1005 1.66 24.18 -32.52
N PHE A 1006 0.70 24.33 -31.59
CA PHE A 1006 -0.24 23.25 -31.25
C PHE A 1006 -1.23 22.96 -32.38
N LEU A 1007 -1.85 23.98 -32.97
CA LEU A 1007 -2.80 23.86 -34.08
C LEU A 1007 -2.16 23.26 -35.33
N LYS A 1008 -0.88 23.56 -35.57
CA LYS A 1008 -0.05 23.00 -36.65
C LYS A 1008 0.44 21.57 -36.38
N SER A 1009 0.28 21.05 -35.16
CA SER A 1009 0.79 19.72 -34.81
C SER A 1009 0.06 18.61 -35.58
N PRO A 1010 0.75 17.50 -35.98
CA PRO A 1010 0.09 16.38 -36.66
C PRO A 1010 -1.05 15.75 -35.85
N ALA A 1011 -0.94 15.79 -34.51
CA ALA A 1011 -1.99 15.35 -33.60
C ALA A 1011 -3.27 16.20 -33.78
N MET A 1012 -3.15 17.53 -33.74
CA MET A 1012 -4.30 18.42 -33.89
C MET A 1012 -4.86 18.44 -35.33
N ALA A 1013 -4.00 18.28 -36.34
CA ALA A 1013 -4.42 18.14 -37.74
C ALA A 1013 -5.41 16.96 -37.95
N SER A 1014 -5.22 15.86 -37.22
CA SER A 1014 -6.14 14.70 -37.28
C SER A 1014 -7.55 14.99 -36.72
N TYR A 1015 -7.69 16.00 -35.86
CA TYR A 1015 -8.96 16.52 -35.36
C TYR A 1015 -9.52 17.64 -36.24
N GLN A 1016 -8.66 18.46 -36.86
CA GLN A 1016 -9.08 19.49 -37.82
C GLN A 1016 -9.70 18.87 -39.07
N GLY A 1017 -9.19 17.73 -39.55
CA GLY A 1017 -9.82 16.94 -40.63
C GLY A 1017 -11.18 16.33 -40.29
N GLN A 1018 -11.67 16.50 -39.05
CA GLN A 1018 -13.02 16.11 -38.59
C GLN A 1018 -13.91 17.34 -38.31
N LEU A 1019 -13.46 18.55 -38.63
CA LEU A 1019 -14.29 19.75 -38.52
C LEU A 1019 -15.26 19.84 -39.70
N PRO A 1020 -16.44 20.47 -39.52
CA PRO A 1020 -17.26 20.88 -40.64
C PRO A 1020 -16.46 21.80 -41.57
N PRO A 1021 -16.73 21.80 -42.89
CA PRO A 1021 -16.12 22.75 -43.80
C PRO A 1021 -16.50 24.18 -43.41
N PRO A 1022 -15.64 25.18 -43.66
CA PRO A 1022 -16.01 26.58 -43.47
C PRO A 1022 -17.22 26.93 -44.34
N PRO A 1023 -18.08 27.87 -43.88
CA PRO A 1023 -19.12 28.42 -44.74
C PRO A 1023 -18.49 28.99 -46.02
N ALA A 1024 -19.21 28.90 -47.14
CA ALA A 1024 -18.79 29.55 -48.37
C ALA A 1024 -18.60 31.06 -48.11
N PRO A 1025 -17.59 31.71 -48.71
CA PRO A 1025 -17.42 33.14 -48.56
C PRO A 1025 -18.68 33.84 -49.06
N GLU A 1026 -19.27 34.70 -48.22
CA GLU A 1026 -20.42 35.50 -48.60
C GLU A 1026 -20.04 36.37 -49.81
N GLU A 1027 -20.82 36.29 -50.90
CA GLU A 1027 -20.65 37.23 -52.00
C GLU A 1027 -20.87 38.64 -51.47
N PRO A 1028 -19.99 39.61 -51.76
CA PRO A 1028 -20.10 40.95 -51.20
C PRO A 1028 -21.41 41.59 -51.66
N SER A 1029 -22.29 41.88 -50.69
CA SER A 1029 -23.57 42.55 -50.93
C SER A 1029 -23.34 43.91 -51.62
N GLN A 1030 -23.93 44.08 -52.80
CA GLN A 1030 -23.81 45.27 -53.64
C GLN A 1030 -24.56 46.49 -53.08
#